data_AF-A0A968WZV8-F1
#
_entry.id   AF-A0A968WZV8-F1
#
_cell.length_a   1.000
_cell.length_b   1.000
_cell.length_c   1.000
_cell.angle_alpha   90.00
_cell.angle_beta   90.00
_cell.angle_gamma   90.00
#
_symmetry.space_group_name_H-M   'P 1'
#
loop_
_entity.id
_entity.type
_entity.pdbx_description
1 polymer ?
#
loop_
_entity_poly.entity_id
_entity_poly.type
_entity_poly.pdbx_seq_one_letter_code
_entity_poly.pdbx_strand_id
1 'polypeptide(L)'
;MALPHAKTVALTFKANYSDGGPVISHSGIIVAYDVALSVVRVYIDDPVYQNKTIFFTAIFGAGDTLGARVRRDGYVEVFRNTQLVGTADIRYWPDYDRTGFIGVRLETKGEQNPAIPELPIALDDFGGGTSLCNYPSPRINVTGIEVTQGIQNLDNDVPMVEGRQTVVRAYIKAEEAGRQTELLDRDAVVLWMYDANTGFSIGPPLLPSNIGPMSLGATDFPRFSMQDSPYFIIPNEYAKGKIKFYLSMNLPHLKNCREQDASPNDCTQQVEFGAVPDLEIHLIPITWQRNQFPFTQHQPTQTDLAGVAAEIKATLPVANVNWSIQNGQFVYGNLDNERPRTINDFAIVNIMVALIKALDGCDATCKTFYYGVMVDPPGGNIGAGAASSGVASGYYIPSLPYPIASHEIGHLAERLHSPCGVKNYLDTSYPFPHGRIEDILKPDKYTRGYFGLDMRTMRILHPDIGDLMGYCHPTWPSAYTYTGIRDFLTSRLQPKQIEQRSAVNPQAPITQTVMIVTGITASAQNTATLAPVYVITSALSPSAPSQGAYTIRLEDKNGQVLSQHKFSPDENGGIGLILPWQAAIAKVSLVKDTVALAARSASAHAPTLRITSPANAITLTWEASDTDGDTLRYAVQYSRDNGATWRTLTANITPTQLALTSDYLPGSSQGMFRVLANDGFHTAQAQSSVIALANRAPIVTVDSVNAEYASGELLLLNGSAYDPEDGVLAGASITWTSSLNGFLGNELPLRLDTGTLFSGTHVFTLTAADGDGQETAMSVTTNISATPFSDIATLVTVPMSYSLWVPSDVQTRTTRMVAIRSASGLPISWTATSNSGWIKVDKASGKTPNEILIDIDASGFWQGTRSGSVTIRIDQTGVVFSSAQTVVDVQLIGSDPRVYLPIIRR
;
A
#
# COMPACT_ATOMS: atom_id res chain seq x y z
N MET A 1 -18.99 -47.65 29.35
CA MET A 1 -18.90 -46.68 28.24
C MET A 1 -18.31 -47.37 27.02
N ALA A 2 -18.97 -47.37 25.85
CA ALA A 2 -18.32 -47.82 24.61
C ALA A 2 -17.32 -46.75 24.15
N LEU A 3 -16.13 -47.15 23.67
CA LEU A 3 -15.04 -46.23 23.33
C LEU A 3 -15.13 -45.76 21.85
N PRO A 4 -15.62 -44.54 21.52
CA PRO A 4 -15.33 -43.91 20.22
C PRO A 4 -13.94 -43.25 20.24
N HIS A 5 -13.44 -42.82 19.08
CA HIS A 5 -12.13 -42.23 18.68
C HIS A 5 -11.38 -41.23 19.62
N ALA A 6 -11.51 -41.29 20.94
CA ALA A 6 -10.80 -40.46 21.92
C ALA A 6 -9.45 -41.08 22.33
N LYS A 7 -8.48 -40.24 22.71
CA LYS A 7 -7.14 -40.71 23.16
C LYS A 7 -7.15 -41.13 24.63
N THR A 8 -7.94 -40.45 25.47
CA THR A 8 -8.12 -40.80 26.90
C THR A 8 -9.60 -40.76 27.30
N VAL A 9 -10.03 -41.73 28.10
CA VAL A 9 -11.39 -41.79 28.68
C VAL A 9 -11.29 -41.86 30.21
N ALA A 10 -12.01 -41.00 30.93
CA ALA A 10 -11.93 -40.92 32.39
C ALA A 10 -13.28 -41.00 33.11
N LEU A 11 -13.31 -41.73 34.23
CA LEU A 11 -14.39 -41.75 35.21
C LEU A 11 -13.99 -40.90 36.43
N THR A 12 -14.87 -40.01 36.87
CA THR A 12 -14.59 -39.09 37.99
C THR A 12 -15.57 -39.34 39.13
N PHE A 13 -15.03 -39.45 40.35
CA PHE A 13 -15.78 -39.60 41.60
C PHE A 13 -15.45 -38.41 42.52
N LYS A 14 -16.41 -37.51 42.76
CA LYS A 14 -16.19 -36.33 43.63
C LYS A 14 -16.78 -36.56 45.02
N ALA A 15 -16.03 -36.23 46.07
CA ALA A 15 -16.53 -36.26 47.44
C ALA A 15 -17.52 -35.11 47.70
N ASN A 16 -18.60 -35.40 48.42
CA ASN A 16 -19.59 -34.39 48.81
C ASN A 16 -19.17 -33.69 50.11
N TYR A 17 -19.04 -32.36 50.07
CA TYR A 17 -18.73 -31.53 51.24
C TYR A 17 -20.01 -30.81 51.68
N SER A 18 -20.72 -31.35 52.67
CA SER A 18 -22.01 -30.81 53.14
C SER A 18 -21.90 -29.72 54.22
N ASP A 19 -20.75 -29.07 54.39
CA ASP A 19 -20.50 -28.13 55.48
C ASP A 19 -20.55 -26.66 55.01
N GLY A 20 -21.72 -26.22 54.51
CA GLY A 20 -22.21 -24.83 54.54
C GLY A 20 -21.36 -23.65 54.04
N GLY A 21 -20.18 -23.84 53.43
CA GLY A 21 -19.34 -22.79 52.84
C GLY A 21 -19.33 -22.81 51.30
N PRO A 22 -18.81 -21.76 50.62
CA PRO A 22 -18.71 -21.74 49.17
C PRO A 22 -17.78 -22.86 48.70
N VAL A 23 -18.34 -23.81 47.96
CA VAL A 23 -17.65 -24.99 47.43
C VAL A 23 -16.66 -24.54 46.35
N ILE A 24 -15.36 -24.54 46.66
CA ILE A 24 -14.29 -24.39 45.66
C ILE A 24 -13.19 -25.45 45.81
N SER A 25 -13.51 -26.66 46.29
CA SER A 25 -12.60 -27.80 46.14
C SER A 25 -13.03 -28.67 44.95
N HIS A 26 -12.19 -28.73 43.91
CA HIS A 26 -12.36 -29.60 42.73
C HIS A 26 -11.95 -31.07 43.00
N SER A 27 -11.66 -31.41 44.26
CA SER A 27 -11.03 -32.65 44.70
C SER A 27 -11.90 -33.89 44.43
N GLY A 28 -11.35 -34.85 43.68
CA GLY A 28 -12.02 -36.11 43.36
C GLY A 28 -11.06 -37.20 42.86
N ILE A 29 -11.53 -38.43 42.81
CA ILE A 29 -10.80 -39.57 42.28
C ILE A 29 -11.04 -39.64 40.76
N ILE A 30 -9.98 -39.70 39.97
CA ILE A 30 -10.05 -39.90 38.53
C ILE A 30 -9.47 -41.26 38.15
N VAL A 31 -10.22 -42.02 37.35
CA VAL A 31 -9.78 -43.26 36.71
C VAL A 31 -9.74 -43.03 35.20
N ALA A 32 -8.55 -42.88 34.63
CA ALA A 32 -8.35 -42.55 33.22
C ALA A 32 -7.67 -43.69 32.45
N TYR A 33 -8.21 -44.09 31.30
CA TYR A 33 -7.60 -45.03 30.37
C TYR A 33 -6.99 -44.29 29.17
N ASP A 34 -5.69 -44.45 28.95
CA ASP A 34 -4.98 -43.98 27.75
C ASP A 34 -5.00 -45.08 26.67
N VAL A 35 -5.68 -44.78 25.57
CA VAL A 35 -5.92 -45.73 24.48
C VAL A 35 -4.63 -46.04 23.71
N ALA A 36 -3.74 -45.05 23.54
CA ALA A 36 -2.49 -45.23 22.80
C ALA A 36 -1.48 -46.06 23.61
N LEU A 37 -1.45 -45.87 24.93
CA LEU A 37 -0.50 -46.53 25.81
C LEU A 37 -1.02 -47.84 26.42
N SER A 38 -2.32 -48.14 26.30
CA SER A 38 -2.96 -49.26 26.99
C SER A 38 -2.73 -49.27 28.50
N VAL A 39 -2.78 -48.10 29.11
CA VAL A 39 -2.53 -47.88 30.54
C VAL A 39 -3.73 -47.20 31.18
N VAL A 40 -4.13 -47.72 32.35
CA VAL A 40 -5.06 -47.04 33.24
C VAL A 40 -4.28 -46.32 34.33
N ARG A 41 -4.74 -45.11 34.66
CA ARG A 41 -4.21 -44.23 35.70
C ARG A 41 -5.31 -43.94 36.71
N VAL A 42 -5.01 -44.11 37.99
CA VAL A 42 -5.88 -43.72 39.10
C VAL A 42 -5.17 -42.66 39.91
N TYR A 43 -5.76 -41.47 40.05
CA TYR A 43 -5.17 -40.35 40.78
C TYR A 43 -6.24 -39.48 41.45
N ILE A 44 -5.79 -38.60 42.35
CA ILE A 44 -6.64 -37.61 43.01
C ILE A 44 -6.42 -36.26 42.36
N ASP A 45 -7.51 -35.64 41.89
CA ASP A 45 -7.51 -34.31 41.29
C ASP A 45 -7.57 -33.21 42.36
N ASP A 46 -6.54 -33.16 43.19
CA ASP A 46 -6.38 -32.20 44.27
C ASP A 46 -4.94 -31.66 44.28
N PRO A 47 -4.72 -30.33 44.29
CA PRO A 47 -3.38 -29.73 44.25
C PRO A 47 -2.39 -30.27 45.30
N VAL A 48 -2.90 -30.77 46.43
CA VAL A 48 -2.09 -31.34 47.52
C VAL A 48 -1.75 -32.81 47.29
N TYR A 49 -2.61 -33.56 46.57
CA TYR A 49 -2.52 -35.04 46.45
C TYR A 49 -2.22 -35.55 45.03
N GLN A 50 -2.09 -34.67 44.03
CA GLN A 50 -1.82 -35.02 42.62
C GLN A 50 -0.52 -35.83 42.38
N ASN A 51 0.47 -35.75 43.27
CA ASN A 51 1.76 -36.44 43.13
C ASN A 51 1.73 -37.96 43.36
N LYS A 52 0.56 -38.55 43.66
CA LYS A 52 0.38 -40.00 43.81
C LYS A 52 -0.60 -40.54 42.77
N THR A 53 -0.06 -40.98 41.64
CA THR A 53 -0.80 -41.67 40.58
C THR A 53 -0.45 -43.16 40.57
N ILE A 54 -1.46 -44.02 40.55
CA ILE A 54 -1.30 -45.47 40.43
C ILE A 54 -1.57 -45.89 38.99
N PHE A 55 -0.67 -46.69 38.42
CA PHE A 55 -0.74 -47.14 37.03
C PHE A 55 -0.91 -48.65 36.96
N PHE A 56 -1.69 -49.14 36.01
CA PHE A 56 -1.71 -50.55 35.62
C PHE A 56 -2.03 -50.69 34.13
N THR A 57 -1.45 -51.70 33.51
CA THR A 57 -1.65 -51.99 32.08
C THR A 57 -2.97 -52.72 31.87
N ALA A 58 -3.78 -52.25 30.93
CA ALA A 58 -5.02 -52.91 30.52
C ALA A 58 -5.29 -52.63 29.04
N ILE A 59 -5.66 -53.65 28.27
CA ILE A 59 -5.97 -53.51 26.84
C ILE A 59 -7.49 -53.53 26.67
N PHE A 60 -8.05 -52.52 26.02
CA PHE A 60 -9.48 -52.44 25.69
C PHE A 60 -9.66 -52.54 24.18
N GLY A 61 -10.55 -53.44 23.74
CA GLY A 61 -10.96 -53.56 22.35
C GLY A 61 -12.14 -52.63 22.00
N ALA A 62 -12.43 -52.52 20.71
CA ALA A 62 -13.63 -51.80 20.24
C ALA A 62 -14.89 -52.46 20.81
N GLY A 63 -15.71 -51.68 21.52
CA GLY A 63 -16.93 -52.16 22.19
C GLY A 63 -16.76 -52.57 23.67
N ASP A 64 -15.52 -52.65 24.19
CA ASP A 64 -15.29 -52.88 25.62
C ASP A 64 -15.72 -51.65 26.45
N THR A 65 -16.09 -51.90 27.71
CA THR A 65 -16.46 -50.84 28.66
C THR A 65 -15.47 -50.71 29.80
N LEU A 66 -14.97 -49.50 30.03
CA LEU A 66 -14.27 -49.13 31.27
C LEU A 66 -15.27 -48.92 32.41
N GLY A 67 -15.03 -49.57 33.54
CA GLY A 67 -15.77 -49.40 34.79
C GLY A 67 -14.84 -49.20 35.98
N ALA A 68 -15.32 -48.54 37.04
CA ALA A 68 -14.58 -48.38 38.28
C ALA A 68 -15.52 -48.41 39.48
N ARG A 69 -15.03 -48.90 40.62
CA ARG A 69 -15.74 -48.97 41.90
C ARG A 69 -14.82 -48.49 43.01
N VAL A 70 -15.21 -47.41 43.67
CA VAL A 70 -14.54 -46.95 44.90
C VAL A 70 -15.14 -47.70 46.08
N ARG A 71 -14.30 -48.35 46.88
CA ARG A 71 -14.70 -49.06 48.09
C ARG A 71 -14.50 -48.20 49.32
N ARG A 72 -15.35 -48.42 50.32
CA ARG A 72 -15.31 -47.71 51.61
C ARG A 72 -14.03 -47.96 52.42
N ASP A 73 -13.27 -49.00 52.11
CA ASP A 73 -11.97 -49.30 52.71
C ASP A 73 -10.79 -48.62 51.98
N GLY A 74 -11.08 -47.70 51.04
CA GLY A 74 -10.09 -46.84 50.39
C GLY A 74 -9.36 -47.48 49.21
N TYR A 75 -9.97 -48.50 48.60
CA TYR A 75 -9.48 -49.07 47.35
C TYR A 75 -10.39 -48.72 46.17
N VAL A 76 -9.76 -48.38 45.03
CA VAL A 76 -10.44 -48.19 43.75
C VAL A 76 -10.19 -49.42 42.89
N GLU A 77 -11.25 -50.16 42.60
CA GLU A 77 -11.22 -51.31 41.69
C GLU A 77 -11.59 -50.85 40.29
N VAL A 78 -10.84 -51.29 39.28
CA VAL A 78 -11.09 -50.94 37.88
C VAL A 78 -11.38 -52.19 37.06
N PHE A 79 -12.39 -52.07 36.20
CA PHE A 79 -12.97 -53.17 35.45
C PHE A 79 -12.92 -52.90 33.95
N ARG A 80 -12.71 -53.98 33.19
CA ARG A 80 -13.02 -54.05 31.77
C ARG A 80 -14.23 -54.95 31.60
N ASN A 81 -15.32 -54.41 31.07
CA ASN A 81 -16.65 -55.02 31.06
C ASN A 81 -17.10 -55.31 32.50
N THR A 82 -16.80 -56.50 33.01
CA THR A 82 -17.05 -56.91 34.40
C THR A 82 -15.83 -57.57 35.05
N GLN A 83 -14.73 -57.72 34.32
CA GLN A 83 -13.49 -58.35 34.80
C GLN A 83 -12.62 -57.31 35.50
N LEU A 84 -12.22 -57.57 36.75
CA LEU A 84 -11.28 -56.72 37.48
C LEU A 84 -9.91 -56.74 36.78
N VAL A 85 -9.42 -55.57 36.40
CA VAL A 85 -8.13 -55.37 35.70
C VAL A 85 -7.07 -54.73 36.59
N GLY A 86 -7.46 -54.11 37.71
CA GLY A 86 -6.53 -53.53 38.66
C GLY A 86 -7.22 -52.96 39.89
N THR A 87 -6.44 -52.77 40.97
CA THR A 87 -6.89 -52.14 42.21
C THR A 87 -5.86 -51.10 42.64
N ALA A 88 -6.32 -49.93 43.08
CA ALA A 88 -5.49 -48.82 43.53
C ALA A 88 -5.83 -48.44 44.98
N ASP A 89 -4.82 -48.29 45.84
CA ASP A 89 -4.97 -47.84 47.24
C ASP A 89 -4.92 -46.31 47.31
N ILE A 90 -6.01 -45.68 47.76
CA ILE A 90 -6.14 -44.22 47.85
C ILE A 90 -6.29 -43.73 49.30
N ARG A 91 -5.99 -44.56 50.31
CA ARG A 91 -6.16 -44.20 51.74
C ARG A 91 -5.30 -43.02 52.20
N TYR A 92 -4.39 -42.55 51.35
CA TYR A 92 -3.63 -41.32 51.58
C TYR A 92 -4.44 -40.03 51.35
N TRP A 93 -5.61 -40.11 50.72
CA TRP A 93 -6.51 -38.97 50.53
C TRP A 93 -7.56 -38.96 51.65
N PRO A 94 -7.60 -37.93 52.52
CA PRO A 94 -8.43 -37.96 53.74
C PRO A 94 -9.94 -38.15 53.51
N ASP A 95 -10.43 -37.87 52.30
CA ASP A 95 -11.86 -37.89 51.97
C ASP A 95 -12.30 -39.16 51.21
N TYR A 96 -11.46 -40.20 51.18
CA TYR A 96 -11.71 -41.43 50.40
C TYR A 96 -13.00 -42.18 50.79
N ASP A 97 -13.51 -42.00 52.01
CA ASP A 97 -14.68 -42.69 52.54
C ASP A 97 -15.95 -41.82 52.56
N ARG A 98 -15.89 -40.58 52.06
CA ARG A 98 -17.04 -39.69 51.94
C ARG A 98 -17.97 -40.12 50.81
N THR A 99 -19.28 -39.90 51.00
CA THR A 99 -20.27 -40.05 49.93
C THR A 99 -20.02 -39.01 48.84
N GLY A 100 -20.31 -39.33 47.59
CA GLY A 100 -19.93 -38.49 46.46
C GLY A 100 -20.81 -38.69 45.23
N PHE A 101 -20.51 -37.95 44.18
CA PHE A 101 -21.18 -38.05 42.89
C PHE A 101 -20.26 -38.70 41.83
N ILE A 102 -20.84 -39.33 40.78
CA ILE A 102 -20.13 -40.00 39.66
C ILE A 102 -20.39 -39.31 38.31
N GLY A 103 -19.33 -39.07 37.51
CA GLY A 103 -19.39 -38.38 36.22
C GLY A 103 -18.31 -38.86 35.24
N VAL A 104 -18.33 -38.36 34.01
CA VAL A 104 -17.50 -38.87 32.89
C VAL A 104 -16.78 -37.72 32.19
N ARG A 105 -15.48 -37.89 31.90
CA ARG A 105 -14.64 -36.92 31.19
C ARG A 105 -13.98 -37.59 29.97
N LEU A 106 -14.02 -36.92 28.82
CA LEU A 106 -13.40 -37.35 27.57
C LEU A 106 -12.35 -36.34 27.14
N GLU A 107 -11.15 -36.79 26.71
CA GLU A 107 -10.07 -35.91 26.26
C GLU A 107 -9.58 -36.28 24.85
N THR A 108 -9.51 -35.29 23.95
CA THR A 108 -8.93 -35.37 22.60
C THR A 108 -7.69 -34.47 22.55
N LYS A 109 -6.53 -34.94 22.07
CA LYS A 109 -5.22 -34.30 22.31
C LYS A 109 -4.76 -33.36 21.18
N GLY A 110 -4.25 -32.17 21.52
CA GLY A 110 -3.05 -31.54 20.93
C GLY A 110 -1.84 -31.63 21.89
N GLU A 111 -0.60 -31.78 21.40
CA GLU A 111 0.64 -31.95 22.21
C GLU A 111 1.22 -30.59 22.69
N GLN A 112 2.05 -30.39 23.73
CA GLN A 112 2.36 -30.94 25.07
C GLN A 112 3.20 -29.84 25.82
N ASN A 113 3.12 -29.76 27.17
CA ASN A 113 3.99 -28.96 28.10
C ASN A 113 3.52 -27.51 28.44
N PRO A 114 3.95 -26.87 29.57
CA PRO A 114 3.37 -26.99 30.90
C PRO A 114 3.11 -25.61 31.54
N ALA A 115 2.34 -24.73 30.90
CA ALA A 115 1.99 -23.45 31.54
C ALA A 115 0.61 -22.94 31.12
N ILE A 116 -0.34 -23.86 30.92
CA ILE A 116 -1.76 -23.69 30.56
C ILE A 116 -2.02 -23.93 29.05
N PRO A 117 -2.51 -25.13 28.66
CA PRO A 117 -3.37 -25.19 27.47
C PRO A 117 -4.50 -26.25 27.49
N GLU A 118 -5.60 -25.87 26.82
CA GLU A 118 -6.75 -26.63 26.32
C GLU A 118 -7.75 -27.23 27.34
N LEU A 119 -8.97 -26.67 27.38
CA LEU A 119 -10.16 -27.43 27.79
C LEU A 119 -11.23 -27.39 26.69
N PRO A 120 -11.33 -28.40 25.81
CA PRO A 120 -12.62 -28.87 25.36
C PRO A 120 -13.04 -30.00 26.31
N ILE A 121 -13.78 -29.68 27.37
CA ILE A 121 -14.49 -30.68 28.17
C ILE A 121 -15.95 -30.27 28.25
N ALA A 122 -16.85 -31.17 27.85
CA ALA A 122 -18.12 -31.29 28.54
C ALA A 122 -18.71 -32.70 28.41
N LEU A 123 -18.84 -33.39 29.55
CA LEU A 123 -20.06 -34.12 29.88
C LEU A 123 -20.29 -34.03 31.40
N ASP A 124 -21.33 -33.27 31.76
CA ASP A 124 -21.84 -32.89 33.09
C ASP A 124 -23.35 -33.25 33.06
N ASP A 125 -24.06 -33.69 34.11
CA ASP A 125 -24.05 -33.23 35.48
C ASP A 125 -24.31 -34.32 36.52
N PHE A 126 -23.67 -34.13 37.65
CA PHE A 126 -23.92 -34.88 38.85
C PHE A 126 -25.28 -34.48 39.49
N GLY A 127 -26.41 -34.75 38.81
CA GLY A 127 -27.77 -34.30 39.20
C GLY A 127 -28.98 -35.04 38.60
N GLY A 128 -28.80 -35.99 37.67
CA GLY A 128 -29.88 -36.92 37.26
C GLY A 128 -30.81 -36.44 36.14
N GLY A 129 -30.38 -35.49 35.29
CA GLY A 129 -31.09 -35.08 34.08
C GLY A 129 -30.35 -35.53 32.81
N THR A 130 -31.10 -35.91 31.77
CA THR A 130 -30.54 -36.02 30.41
C THR A 130 -30.20 -34.62 29.89
N SER A 131 -28.92 -34.26 29.84
CA SER A 131 -28.45 -33.06 29.14
C SER A 131 -28.43 -33.30 27.63
N LEU A 132 -29.53 -32.92 26.96
CA LEU A 132 -29.43 -32.57 25.54
C LEU A 132 -28.78 -31.18 25.49
N CYS A 133 -27.46 -31.13 25.27
CA CYS A 133 -26.78 -29.89 24.90
C CYS A 133 -27.24 -29.46 23.49
N ASN A 134 -28.45 -28.92 23.40
CA ASN A 134 -28.83 -28.00 22.33
C ASN A 134 -28.48 -26.60 22.83
N TYR A 135 -27.20 -26.22 22.76
CA TYR A 135 -26.93 -24.81 22.48
C TYR A 135 -27.33 -24.63 21.01
N PRO A 136 -28.29 -23.76 20.67
CA PRO A 136 -28.31 -23.25 19.32
C PRO A 136 -26.99 -22.49 19.15
N SER A 137 -25.99 -23.15 18.58
CA SER A 137 -24.84 -22.45 18.03
C SER A 137 -25.41 -21.48 17.00
N PRO A 138 -25.06 -20.18 17.04
CA PRO A 138 -25.58 -19.26 16.06
C PRO A 138 -25.21 -19.79 14.68
N ARG A 139 -26.19 -19.81 13.78
CA ARG A 139 -25.90 -20.09 12.38
C ARG A 139 -24.97 -18.98 11.90
N ILE A 140 -23.82 -19.36 11.37
CA ILE A 140 -22.89 -18.41 10.78
C ILE A 140 -23.10 -18.45 9.27
N ASN A 141 -23.19 -17.27 8.66
CA ASN A 141 -23.45 -17.09 7.24
C ASN A 141 -22.32 -16.24 6.62
N VAL A 142 -21.78 -16.67 5.47
CA VAL A 142 -20.81 -15.88 4.71
C VAL A 142 -21.59 -14.90 3.86
N THR A 143 -21.38 -13.60 4.07
CA THR A 143 -22.14 -12.55 3.38
C THR A 143 -21.43 -12.04 2.12
N GLY A 144 -20.16 -12.39 1.93
CA GLY A 144 -19.41 -12.13 0.71
C GLY A 144 -17.91 -12.40 0.87
N ILE A 145 -17.24 -12.58 -0.26
CA ILE A 145 -15.78 -12.66 -0.35
C ILE A 145 -15.31 -11.54 -1.28
N GLU A 146 -14.50 -10.62 -0.76
CA GLU A 146 -13.90 -9.52 -1.52
C GLU A 146 -12.45 -9.86 -1.86
N VAL A 147 -12.08 -9.67 -3.13
CA VAL A 147 -10.74 -9.86 -3.68
C VAL A 147 -10.27 -8.50 -4.21
N THR A 148 -9.34 -7.88 -3.48
CA THR A 148 -8.95 -6.49 -3.71
C THR A 148 -7.44 -6.34 -3.87
N GLN A 149 -7.06 -5.38 -4.70
CA GLN A 149 -5.66 -4.94 -4.92
C GLN A 149 -5.49 -3.44 -4.67
N GLY A 150 -6.52 -2.77 -4.14
CA GLY A 150 -6.48 -1.33 -3.87
C GLY A 150 -7.85 -0.67 -3.81
N ILE A 151 -8.81 -1.10 -4.61
CA ILE A 151 -10.19 -0.60 -4.61
C ILE A 151 -11.11 -1.73 -5.08
N GLN A 152 -12.17 -2.03 -4.33
CA GLN A 152 -13.09 -3.12 -4.69
C GLN A 152 -14.46 -3.00 -4.03
N ASN A 153 -15.47 -3.60 -4.65
CA ASN A 153 -16.81 -3.82 -4.09
C ASN A 153 -17.09 -5.31 -3.81
N LEU A 154 -18.19 -5.64 -3.13
CA LEU A 154 -18.50 -7.06 -2.85
C LEU A 154 -18.88 -7.88 -4.10
N ASP A 155 -19.16 -7.22 -5.22
CA ASP A 155 -19.41 -7.89 -6.51
C ASP A 155 -18.11 -8.25 -7.25
N ASN A 156 -16.96 -7.76 -6.76
CA ASN A 156 -15.63 -7.99 -7.32
C ASN A 156 -15.47 -7.52 -8.78
N ASP A 157 -16.07 -6.37 -9.12
CA ASP A 157 -16.12 -5.90 -10.51
C ASP A 157 -14.91 -5.07 -10.98
N VAL A 158 -14.03 -4.64 -10.06
CA VAL A 158 -12.77 -3.99 -10.45
C VAL A 158 -11.83 -5.06 -11.02
N PRO A 159 -11.27 -4.88 -12.24
CA PRO A 159 -10.37 -5.86 -12.84
C PRO A 159 -9.08 -6.07 -12.04
N MET A 160 -8.67 -7.33 -11.87
CA MET A 160 -7.42 -7.67 -11.20
C MET A 160 -6.20 -7.54 -12.13
N VAL A 161 -5.07 -7.19 -11.55
CA VAL A 161 -3.76 -7.08 -12.20
C VAL A 161 -2.89 -8.26 -11.82
N GLU A 162 -2.37 -8.98 -12.82
CA GLU A 162 -1.49 -10.12 -12.62
C GLU A 162 -0.22 -9.75 -11.83
N GLY A 163 0.18 -10.59 -10.88
CA GLY A 163 1.41 -10.41 -10.08
C GLY A 163 1.35 -9.26 -9.06
N ARG A 164 0.24 -8.50 -9.01
CA ARG A 164 0.05 -7.46 -8.01
C ARG A 164 -0.42 -8.07 -6.69
N GLN A 165 0.07 -7.51 -5.59
CA GLN A 165 -0.33 -7.92 -4.25
C GLN A 165 -1.85 -7.91 -4.10
N THR A 166 -2.41 -9.04 -3.66
CA THR A 166 -3.85 -9.27 -3.59
C THR A 166 -4.23 -9.68 -2.18
N VAL A 167 -5.33 -9.10 -1.68
CA VAL A 167 -5.92 -9.45 -0.40
C VAL A 167 -7.32 -10.00 -0.63
N VAL A 168 -7.59 -11.15 -0.04
CA VAL A 168 -8.93 -11.74 0.01
C VAL A 168 -9.51 -11.51 1.39
N ARG A 169 -10.72 -11.00 1.49
CA ARG A 169 -11.45 -10.79 2.74
C ARG A 169 -12.76 -11.57 2.69
N ALA A 170 -13.06 -12.35 3.72
CA ALA A 170 -14.33 -13.05 3.83
C ALA A 170 -15.17 -12.44 4.95
N TYR A 171 -16.39 -12.02 4.63
CA TYR A 171 -17.31 -11.40 5.58
C TYR A 171 -18.28 -12.43 6.12
N ILE A 172 -18.37 -12.48 7.44
CA ILE A 172 -19.04 -13.55 8.16
C ILE A 172 -19.99 -12.92 9.18
N LYS A 173 -21.25 -13.36 9.17
CA LYS A 173 -22.33 -12.87 10.04
C LYS A 173 -22.88 -14.00 10.91
N ALA A 174 -23.21 -13.70 12.16
CA ALA A 174 -23.95 -14.62 13.04
C ALA A 174 -25.47 -14.32 12.99
N GLU A 175 -26.30 -15.30 12.66
CA GLU A 175 -27.75 -15.15 12.45
C GLU A 175 -28.57 -15.03 13.76
N GLU A 176 -28.06 -15.45 14.92
CA GLU A 176 -28.78 -15.42 16.20
C GLU A 176 -28.07 -14.58 17.28
N ALA A 177 -27.80 -13.31 17.00
CA ALA A 177 -27.08 -12.44 17.93
C ALA A 177 -28.02 -11.62 18.82
N GLY A 178 -28.53 -12.28 19.87
CA GLY A 178 -29.09 -11.60 21.05
C GLY A 178 -28.15 -11.65 22.28
N ARG A 179 -27.08 -12.43 22.23
CA ARG A 179 -26.20 -12.70 23.37
C ARG A 179 -24.74 -12.88 22.91
N GLN A 180 -23.97 -11.80 23.03
CA GLN A 180 -22.50 -11.71 22.91
C GLN A 180 -21.89 -11.84 21.50
N THR A 181 -20.82 -11.06 21.29
CA THR A 181 -19.88 -11.16 20.19
C THR A 181 -19.23 -12.54 20.24
N GLU A 182 -19.42 -13.37 19.22
CA GLU A 182 -18.65 -14.61 19.12
C GLU A 182 -17.26 -14.29 18.57
N LEU A 183 -16.23 -14.90 19.16
CA LEU A 183 -14.88 -14.83 18.64
C LEU A 183 -14.67 -15.97 17.67
N LEU A 184 -14.30 -15.66 16.44
CA LEU A 184 -13.86 -16.63 15.45
C LEU A 184 -12.35 -16.81 15.58
N ASP A 185 -11.94 -18.01 15.94
CA ASP A 185 -10.54 -18.38 15.97
C ASP A 185 -9.94 -18.29 14.55
N ARG A 186 -8.69 -17.83 14.47
CA ARG A 186 -7.92 -17.75 13.22
C ARG A 186 -7.84 -19.12 12.56
N ASP A 187 -7.60 -20.16 13.33
CA ASP A 187 -7.42 -21.53 12.82
C ASP A 187 -8.73 -22.22 12.43
N ALA A 188 -9.87 -21.59 12.73
CA ALA A 188 -11.18 -22.09 12.33
C ALA A 188 -11.50 -21.79 10.86
N VAL A 189 -10.72 -20.95 10.17
CA VAL A 189 -10.98 -20.53 8.80
C VAL A 189 -9.77 -20.82 7.92
N VAL A 190 -10.02 -21.33 6.72
CA VAL A 190 -8.99 -21.68 5.75
C VAL A 190 -9.43 -21.25 4.36
N LEU A 191 -8.54 -20.60 3.61
CA LEU A 191 -8.78 -20.22 2.22
C LEU A 191 -8.08 -21.21 1.27
N TRP A 192 -8.86 -21.82 0.39
CA TRP A 192 -8.38 -22.64 -0.70
C TRP A 192 -8.38 -21.87 -2.02
N MET A 193 -7.41 -22.17 -2.88
CA MET A 193 -7.23 -21.52 -4.18
C MET A 193 -7.12 -22.58 -5.27
N TYR A 194 -8.02 -22.48 -6.25
CA TYR A 194 -8.06 -23.38 -7.39
C TYR A 194 -7.96 -22.61 -8.70
N ASP A 195 -7.27 -23.17 -9.68
CA ASP A 195 -7.37 -22.68 -11.05
C ASP A 195 -8.78 -22.95 -11.56
N ALA A 196 -9.49 -21.90 -11.98
CA ALA A 196 -10.91 -22.00 -12.31
C ALA A 196 -11.18 -22.78 -13.61
N ASN A 197 -10.17 -22.94 -14.48
CA ASN A 197 -10.31 -23.68 -15.73
C ASN A 197 -10.11 -25.18 -15.53
N THR A 198 -9.16 -25.55 -14.67
CA THR A 198 -8.72 -26.94 -14.49
C THR A 198 -9.22 -27.58 -13.20
N GLY A 199 -9.56 -26.77 -12.18
CA GLY A 199 -9.95 -27.21 -10.84
C GLY A 199 -8.77 -27.68 -9.98
N PHE A 200 -7.52 -27.57 -10.45
CA PHE A 200 -6.34 -27.95 -9.67
C PHE A 200 -5.99 -26.88 -8.63
N SER A 201 -5.47 -27.33 -7.47
CA SER A 201 -4.99 -26.43 -6.42
C SER A 201 -3.78 -25.63 -6.91
N ILE A 202 -3.80 -24.31 -6.69
CA ILE A 202 -2.70 -23.41 -7.08
C ILE A 202 -1.55 -23.46 -6.06
N GLY A 203 -1.86 -23.81 -4.80
CA GLY A 203 -0.89 -23.91 -3.72
C GLY A 203 -1.49 -24.58 -2.48
N PRO A 204 -0.77 -24.56 -1.35
CA PRO A 204 -1.34 -24.97 -0.06
C PRO A 204 -2.46 -24.00 0.37
N PRO A 205 -3.41 -24.46 1.20
CA PRO A 205 -4.41 -23.57 1.77
C PRO A 205 -3.77 -22.50 2.67
N LEU A 206 -4.37 -21.30 2.71
CA LEU A 206 -3.90 -20.18 3.51
C LEU A 206 -4.71 -20.04 4.81
N LEU A 207 -4.02 -19.72 5.89
CA LEU A 207 -4.63 -19.26 7.15
C LEU A 207 -4.83 -17.74 7.11
N PRO A 208 -5.79 -17.19 7.86
CA PRO A 208 -5.98 -15.75 7.94
C PRO A 208 -4.71 -15.07 8.45
N SER A 209 -4.45 -13.87 7.92
CA SER A 209 -3.35 -12.99 8.33
C SER A 209 -3.74 -12.07 9.50
N ASN A 210 -4.94 -12.24 10.06
CA ASN A 210 -5.42 -11.51 11.23
C ASN A 210 -4.53 -11.71 12.45
N ILE A 211 -4.47 -10.68 13.27
CA ILE A 211 -3.84 -10.75 14.59
C ILE A 211 -4.89 -11.26 15.58
N GLY A 212 -4.70 -12.47 16.12
CA GLY A 212 -5.62 -13.06 17.11
C GLY A 212 -7.03 -13.38 16.57
N PRO A 213 -8.00 -13.62 17.46
CA PRO A 213 -9.36 -13.98 17.07
C PRO A 213 -10.12 -12.77 16.50
N MET A 214 -11.06 -13.05 15.60
CA MET A 214 -11.88 -12.03 14.95
C MET A 214 -13.23 -11.91 15.66
N SER A 215 -13.74 -10.69 15.80
CA SER A 215 -15.09 -10.49 16.33
C SER A 215 -16.13 -10.75 15.24
N LEU A 216 -16.95 -11.78 15.42
CA LEU A 216 -18.19 -11.96 14.67
C LEU A 216 -19.31 -11.20 15.37
N GLY A 217 -20.29 -10.74 14.62
CA GLY A 217 -21.50 -10.28 15.28
C GLY A 217 -22.75 -10.22 14.44
N ALA A 218 -23.68 -9.41 14.95
CA ALA A 218 -25.12 -9.53 14.74
C ALA A 218 -25.65 -8.95 13.43
N THR A 219 -24.97 -7.94 12.91
CA THR A 219 -25.44 -7.09 11.82
C THR A 219 -24.53 -7.23 10.62
N ASP A 220 -24.96 -6.74 9.46
CA ASP A 220 -24.08 -6.60 8.31
C ASP A 220 -23.00 -5.59 8.69
N PHE A 221 -21.84 -6.06 9.16
CA PHE A 221 -20.79 -5.17 9.62
C PHE A 221 -20.32 -4.32 8.46
N PRO A 222 -20.15 -3.02 8.69
CA PRO A 222 -19.49 -2.21 7.69
C PRO A 222 -17.99 -2.54 7.67
N ARG A 223 -17.40 -2.57 6.46
CA ARG A 223 -16.10 -3.18 6.14
C ARG A 223 -14.89 -2.34 6.59
N PHE A 224 -14.93 -1.78 7.79
CA PHE A 224 -14.03 -0.70 8.21
C PHE A 224 -12.70 -1.16 8.81
N SER A 225 -12.62 -2.32 9.45
CA SER A 225 -11.35 -2.81 9.99
C SER A 225 -10.89 -4.08 9.28
N MET A 226 -9.58 -4.27 9.17
CA MET A 226 -9.01 -5.56 8.76
C MET A 226 -9.38 -6.68 9.74
N GLN A 227 -9.66 -6.33 11.01
CA GLN A 227 -10.08 -7.26 12.07
C GLN A 227 -11.58 -7.58 12.07
N ASP A 228 -12.37 -6.95 11.20
CA ASP A 228 -13.81 -7.23 11.07
C ASP A 228 -14.10 -8.49 10.21
N SER A 229 -13.06 -9.07 9.62
CA SER A 229 -13.16 -10.19 8.66
C SER A 229 -11.88 -10.99 8.64
N PRO A 230 -11.91 -12.32 8.46
CA PRO A 230 -10.74 -13.06 8.02
C PRO A 230 -10.22 -12.47 6.72
N TYR A 231 -8.94 -12.12 6.70
CA TYR A 231 -8.25 -11.68 5.49
C TYR A 231 -7.01 -12.52 5.21
N PHE A 232 -6.70 -12.68 3.93
CA PHE A 232 -5.63 -13.53 3.43
C PHE A 232 -4.81 -12.71 2.44
N ILE A 233 -3.49 -12.68 2.64
CA ILE A 233 -2.57 -12.12 1.67
C ILE A 233 -2.21 -13.23 0.69
N ILE A 234 -2.51 -13.02 -0.58
CA ILE A 234 -2.21 -13.99 -1.63
C ILE A 234 -0.76 -13.79 -2.09
N PRO A 235 0.08 -14.84 -2.09
CA PRO A 235 1.41 -14.79 -2.68
C PRO A 235 1.36 -14.31 -4.14
N ASN A 236 2.23 -13.38 -4.51
CA ASN A 236 2.16 -12.70 -5.81
C ASN A 236 2.29 -13.68 -6.99
N GLU A 237 3.05 -14.77 -6.82
CA GLU A 237 3.24 -15.82 -7.82
C GLU A 237 1.97 -16.62 -8.13
N TYR A 238 0.99 -16.58 -7.22
CA TYR A 238 -0.34 -17.19 -7.40
C TYR A 238 -1.33 -16.23 -8.05
N ALA A 239 -1.13 -14.90 -8.00
CA ALA A 239 -2.04 -13.88 -8.50
C ALA A 239 -2.03 -13.77 -10.04
N LYS A 240 -2.38 -14.85 -10.75
CA LYS A 240 -2.36 -14.96 -12.22
C LYS A 240 -3.46 -15.87 -12.74
N GLY A 241 -3.93 -15.61 -13.97
CA GLY A 241 -4.97 -16.41 -14.62
C GLY A 241 -6.33 -16.29 -13.95
N LYS A 242 -7.16 -17.34 -14.05
CA LYS A 242 -8.50 -17.38 -13.45
C LYS A 242 -8.45 -18.19 -12.17
N ILE A 243 -8.77 -17.57 -11.04
CA ILE A 243 -8.68 -18.19 -9.71
C ILE A 243 -10.06 -18.26 -9.09
N LYS A 244 -10.40 -19.43 -8.58
CA LYS A 244 -11.54 -19.65 -7.69
C LYS A 244 -11.04 -19.78 -6.25
N PHE A 245 -11.42 -18.81 -5.43
CA PHE A 245 -11.25 -18.84 -3.98
C PHE A 245 -12.41 -19.60 -3.34
N TYR A 246 -12.09 -20.48 -2.40
CA TYR A 246 -13.08 -21.23 -1.62
C TYR A 246 -12.76 -21.13 -0.13
N LEU A 247 -13.72 -20.63 0.63
CA LEU A 247 -13.58 -20.53 2.08
C LEU A 247 -14.07 -21.82 2.74
N SER A 248 -13.21 -22.42 3.55
CA SER A 248 -13.55 -23.56 4.40
C SER A 248 -13.51 -23.14 5.85
N MET A 249 -14.49 -23.59 6.64
CA MET A 249 -14.52 -23.39 8.09
C MET A 249 -14.46 -24.74 8.79
N ASN A 250 -13.59 -24.87 9.79
CA ASN A 250 -13.46 -26.07 10.63
C ASN A 250 -14.09 -25.81 12.00
N LEU A 251 -15.38 -25.51 12.01
CA LEU A 251 -16.15 -25.34 13.24
C LEU A 251 -16.96 -26.61 13.53
N PRO A 252 -17.07 -27.07 14.80
CA PRO A 252 -17.78 -28.30 15.16
C PRO A 252 -19.23 -28.40 14.63
N HIS A 253 -19.85 -27.26 14.31
CA HIS A 253 -21.24 -27.14 13.85
C HIS A 253 -21.40 -26.64 12.41
N LEU A 254 -20.31 -26.25 11.74
CA LEU A 254 -20.24 -25.92 10.31
C LEU A 254 -19.20 -26.82 9.67
N LYS A 255 -19.63 -28.02 9.28
CA LYS A 255 -18.73 -28.98 8.63
C LYS A 255 -18.37 -28.64 7.19
N ASN A 256 -19.00 -27.62 6.59
CA ASN A 256 -18.69 -26.99 5.31
C ASN A 256 -19.56 -25.73 5.18
N CYS A 257 -19.02 -24.64 4.64
CA CYS A 257 -19.84 -23.51 4.19
C CYS A 257 -20.83 -24.06 3.13
N ARG A 258 -22.14 -24.02 3.42
CA ARG A 258 -23.18 -24.54 2.52
C ARG A 258 -23.84 -23.35 1.84
N GLU A 259 -23.80 -23.33 0.50
CA GLU A 259 -24.56 -22.39 -0.31
C GLU A 259 -26.03 -22.43 0.11
N GLN A 260 -26.56 -21.34 0.65
CA GLN A 260 -28.01 -21.23 0.84
C GLN A 260 -28.67 -20.97 -0.52
N ASP A 261 -29.72 -21.72 -0.85
CA ASP A 261 -30.44 -21.68 -2.15
C ASP A 261 -30.95 -20.27 -2.59
N ALA A 262 -30.83 -19.25 -1.74
CA ALA A 262 -31.26 -17.87 -1.99
C ALA A 262 -30.14 -16.90 -2.43
N SER A 263 -28.85 -17.25 -2.27
CA SER A 263 -27.70 -16.41 -2.66
C SER A 263 -26.67 -17.24 -3.43
N PRO A 264 -26.41 -16.97 -4.72
CA PRO A 264 -25.36 -17.68 -5.47
C PRO A 264 -23.96 -17.37 -4.89
N ASN A 265 -23.13 -18.40 -4.70
CA ASN A 265 -21.69 -18.29 -4.41
C ASN A 265 -21.29 -17.58 -3.08
N ASP A 266 -22.02 -17.74 -1.99
CA ASP A 266 -21.61 -17.17 -0.68
C ASP A 266 -20.24 -17.69 -0.17
N CYS A 267 -19.87 -18.93 -0.50
CA CYS A 267 -18.62 -19.56 -0.04
C CYS A 267 -17.46 -19.52 -1.06
N THR A 268 -17.70 -19.04 -2.27
CA THR A 268 -16.67 -18.99 -3.33
C THR A 268 -16.67 -17.67 -4.06
N GLN A 269 -15.49 -17.21 -4.47
CA GLN A 269 -15.37 -16.06 -5.36
C GLN A 269 -14.39 -16.39 -6.46
N GLN A 270 -14.77 -16.06 -7.70
CA GLN A 270 -13.89 -16.21 -8.85
C GLN A 270 -13.48 -14.83 -9.37
N VAL A 271 -12.21 -14.68 -9.71
CA VAL A 271 -11.68 -13.48 -10.39
C VAL A 271 -10.70 -13.88 -11.49
N GLU A 272 -10.44 -12.96 -12.42
CA GLU A 272 -9.47 -13.10 -13.49
C GLU A 272 -8.39 -12.03 -13.38
N PHE A 273 -7.13 -12.45 -13.33
CA PHE A 273 -5.96 -11.60 -13.30
C PHE A 273 -5.48 -11.33 -14.72
N GLY A 274 -5.50 -10.05 -15.13
CA GLY A 274 -5.03 -9.62 -16.44
C GLY A 274 -3.64 -8.98 -16.37
N ALA A 275 -2.83 -9.22 -17.39
CA ALA A 275 -1.51 -8.59 -17.52
C ALA A 275 -1.65 -7.07 -17.76
N VAL A 276 -0.84 -6.30 -17.03
CA VAL A 276 -0.64 -4.85 -17.21
C VAL A 276 0.87 -4.65 -17.26
N PRO A 277 1.41 -3.77 -18.15
CA PRO A 277 2.85 -3.56 -18.17
C PRO A 277 3.34 -3.00 -16.84
N ASP A 278 4.58 -3.35 -16.49
CA ASP A 278 5.30 -2.63 -15.44
C ASP A 278 5.38 -1.14 -15.81
N LEU A 279 5.22 -0.29 -14.80
CA LEU A 279 5.32 1.14 -14.99
C LEU A 279 6.79 1.56 -15.00
N GLU A 280 7.28 1.91 -16.18
CA GLU A 280 8.61 2.49 -16.35
C GLU A 280 8.59 3.99 -16.01
N ILE A 281 9.34 4.40 -15.00
CA ILE A 281 9.42 5.80 -14.57
C ILE A 281 10.87 6.24 -14.35
N HIS A 282 11.24 7.40 -14.88
CA HIS A 282 12.52 8.04 -14.63
C HIS A 282 12.30 9.25 -13.71
N LEU A 283 12.82 9.17 -12.49
CA LEU A 283 12.67 10.19 -11.47
C LEU A 283 13.80 11.21 -11.58
N ILE A 284 13.42 12.48 -11.73
CA ILE A 284 14.35 13.61 -11.80
C ILE A 284 14.29 14.36 -10.46
N PRO A 285 15.30 14.26 -9.58
CA PRO A 285 15.31 15.04 -8.35
C PRO A 285 15.60 16.51 -8.69
N ILE A 286 14.67 17.39 -8.32
CA ILE A 286 14.73 18.82 -8.56
C ILE A 286 14.99 19.52 -7.23
N THR A 287 16.18 20.09 -7.12
CA THR A 287 16.55 20.99 -6.04
C THR A 287 15.92 22.36 -6.28
N TRP A 288 15.44 23.02 -5.23
CA TRP A 288 15.04 24.43 -5.29
C TRP A 288 15.51 25.16 -4.02
N GLN A 289 15.57 26.48 -4.10
CA GLN A 289 16.20 27.31 -3.07
C GLN A 289 15.28 28.44 -2.63
N ARG A 290 15.35 28.78 -1.34
CA ARG A 290 14.71 30.00 -0.82
C ARG A 290 15.81 31.03 -0.57
N ASN A 291 15.83 32.12 -1.34
CA ASN A 291 16.88 33.15 -1.22
C ASN A 291 16.60 34.16 -0.10
N GLN A 292 15.71 33.83 0.84
CA GLN A 292 15.46 34.62 2.05
C GLN A 292 16.29 34.06 3.19
N PHE A 293 16.90 34.93 3.99
CA PHE A 293 17.69 34.49 5.15
C PHE A 293 16.79 33.77 6.19
N PRO A 294 17.18 32.58 6.67
CA PRO A 294 18.36 31.80 6.29
C PRO A 294 18.17 31.06 4.94
N PHE A 295 19.19 31.11 4.09
CA PHE A 295 19.24 30.37 2.84
C PHE A 295 19.03 28.88 3.10
N THR A 296 18.00 28.31 2.46
CA THR A 296 17.67 26.89 2.61
C THR A 296 17.57 26.26 1.23
N GLN A 297 18.34 25.19 1.04
CA GLN A 297 18.29 24.34 -0.15
C GLN A 297 17.43 23.12 0.17
N HIS A 298 16.50 22.82 -0.72
CA HIS A 298 15.59 21.68 -0.60
C HIS A 298 15.89 20.71 -1.72
N GLN A 299 16.28 19.49 -1.38
CA GLN A 299 16.69 18.45 -2.34
C GLN A 299 16.09 17.11 -1.93
N PRO A 300 15.45 16.37 -2.86
CA PRO A 300 14.96 15.03 -2.59
C PRO A 300 16.10 14.08 -2.22
N THR A 301 15.88 13.26 -1.19
CA THR A 301 16.76 12.15 -0.80
C THR A 301 16.37 10.85 -1.52
N GLN A 302 17.19 9.81 -1.42
CA GLN A 302 16.85 8.48 -1.93
C GLN A 302 15.55 7.93 -1.32
N THR A 303 15.36 8.15 -0.02
CA THR A 303 14.14 7.76 0.69
C THR A 303 12.90 8.48 0.12
N ASP A 304 13.03 9.75 -0.25
CA ASP A 304 11.93 10.50 -0.88
C ASP A 304 11.57 9.93 -2.25
N LEU A 305 12.58 9.61 -3.08
CA LEU A 305 12.38 9.04 -4.42
C LEU A 305 11.74 7.64 -4.34
N ALA A 306 12.23 6.78 -3.43
CA ALA A 306 11.62 5.48 -3.16
C ALA A 306 10.18 5.63 -2.63
N GLY A 307 9.93 6.66 -1.82
CA GLY A 307 8.61 7.02 -1.33
C GLY A 307 7.63 7.37 -2.45
N VAL A 308 8.06 8.16 -3.44
CA VAL A 308 7.28 8.44 -4.65
C VAL A 308 6.94 7.15 -5.40
N ALA A 309 7.92 6.27 -5.63
CA ALA A 309 7.69 5.00 -6.31
C ALA A 309 6.72 4.08 -5.52
N ALA A 310 6.83 4.04 -4.20
CA ALA A 310 5.95 3.28 -3.32
C ALA A 310 4.51 3.84 -3.33
N GLU A 311 4.35 5.16 -3.33
CA GLU A 311 3.05 5.83 -3.47
C GLU A 311 2.36 5.43 -4.79
N ILE A 312 3.11 5.47 -5.89
CA ILE A 312 2.62 5.09 -7.22
C ILE A 312 2.22 3.60 -7.24
N LYS A 313 3.07 2.72 -6.70
CA LYS A 313 2.80 1.27 -6.65
C LYS A 313 1.57 0.95 -5.78
N ALA A 314 1.35 1.69 -4.69
CA ALA A 314 0.22 1.47 -3.81
C ALA A 314 -1.12 1.85 -4.46
N THR A 315 -1.13 2.86 -5.33
CA THR A 315 -2.37 3.47 -5.85
C THR A 315 -2.71 3.03 -7.27
N LEU A 316 -1.74 2.96 -8.18
CA LEU A 316 -1.97 2.71 -9.60
C LEU A 316 -2.15 1.22 -9.92
N PRO A 317 -2.87 0.84 -10.99
CA PRO A 317 -3.15 -0.54 -11.40
C PRO A 317 -1.95 -1.28 -11.98
N VAL A 318 -0.84 -1.39 -11.24
CA VAL A 318 0.41 -2.02 -11.71
C VAL A 318 0.97 -3.00 -10.69
N ALA A 319 1.59 -4.08 -11.19
CA ALA A 319 2.30 -5.03 -10.33
C ALA A 319 3.62 -4.46 -9.84
N ASN A 320 4.38 -3.84 -10.75
CA ASN A 320 5.66 -3.23 -10.44
C ASN A 320 5.75 -1.81 -10.99
N VAL A 321 6.53 -1.00 -10.28
CA VAL A 321 7.03 0.29 -10.74
C VAL A 321 8.53 0.11 -10.90
N ASN A 322 8.98 0.05 -12.15
CA ASN A 322 10.41 0.02 -12.46
C ASN A 322 10.88 1.46 -12.59
N TRP A 323 11.74 1.88 -11.67
CA TRP A 323 12.16 3.26 -11.58
C TRP A 323 13.66 3.42 -11.63
N SER A 324 14.10 4.51 -12.27
CA SER A 324 15.49 4.92 -12.34
C SER A 324 15.61 6.37 -11.91
N ILE A 325 16.81 6.77 -11.50
CA ILE A 325 17.09 8.13 -11.03
C ILE A 325 17.95 8.86 -12.04
N GLN A 326 17.69 10.14 -12.19
CA GLN A 326 18.56 11.06 -12.90
C GLN A 326 19.85 11.31 -12.08
N ASN A 327 21.00 11.00 -12.69
CA ASN A 327 22.29 10.93 -11.98
C ASN A 327 22.99 12.29 -11.80
N GLY A 328 22.28 13.40 -11.96
CA GLY A 328 22.82 14.75 -11.84
C GLY A 328 21.88 15.70 -11.08
N GLN A 329 22.45 16.81 -10.59
CA GLN A 329 21.68 17.81 -9.84
C GLN A 329 21.00 18.79 -10.80
N PHE A 330 19.68 18.91 -10.65
CA PHE A 330 18.90 19.96 -11.30
C PHE A 330 18.47 20.99 -10.25
N VAL A 331 18.80 22.26 -10.45
CA VAL A 331 18.46 23.35 -9.52
C VAL A 331 17.48 24.31 -10.19
N TYR A 332 16.24 24.31 -9.70
CA TYR A 332 15.23 25.31 -9.99
C TYR A 332 15.58 26.63 -9.27
N GLY A 333 15.52 27.76 -9.98
CA GLY A 333 15.85 29.09 -9.43
C GLY A 333 16.95 29.86 -10.17
N ASN A 334 17.59 29.29 -11.19
CA ASN A 334 18.36 30.05 -12.21
C ASN A 334 17.46 30.77 -13.24
N LEU A 335 16.17 30.87 -12.93
CA LEU A 335 15.11 31.59 -13.62
C LEU A 335 14.57 32.59 -12.59
N ASP A 336 14.01 33.74 -12.98
CA ASP A 336 13.63 34.86 -12.10
C ASP A 336 12.62 34.54 -10.96
N ASN A 337 12.25 33.26 -10.76
CA ASN A 337 11.39 32.75 -9.70
C ASN A 337 12.13 31.68 -8.86
N GLU A 338 12.21 31.89 -7.55
CA GLU A 338 13.00 31.06 -6.62
C GLU A 338 12.40 29.67 -6.37
N ARG A 339 11.08 29.50 -6.58
CA ARG A 339 10.35 28.29 -6.17
C ARG A 339 9.05 28.04 -6.96
N PRO A 340 8.73 26.80 -7.36
CA PRO A 340 7.45 26.49 -8.03
C PRO A 340 6.26 26.63 -7.08
N ARG A 341 5.28 27.46 -7.45
CA ARG A 341 4.05 27.69 -6.65
C ARG A 341 2.78 27.80 -7.47
N THR A 342 2.91 28.03 -8.77
CA THR A 342 1.81 28.23 -9.71
C THR A 342 1.85 27.18 -10.80
N ILE A 343 0.72 26.93 -11.47
CA ILE A 343 0.66 25.99 -12.59
C ILE A 343 1.68 26.33 -13.69
N ASN A 344 1.96 27.62 -13.91
CA ASN A 344 2.96 28.07 -14.88
C ASN A 344 4.39 27.70 -14.46
N ASP A 345 4.69 27.70 -13.16
CA ASP A 345 6.00 27.29 -12.66
C ASP A 345 6.23 25.79 -12.89
N PHE A 346 5.21 24.96 -12.60
CA PHE A 346 5.28 23.53 -12.89
C PHE A 346 5.31 23.25 -14.39
N ALA A 347 4.63 24.05 -15.22
CA ALA A 347 4.76 23.94 -16.67
C ALA A 347 6.19 24.22 -17.14
N ILE A 348 6.89 25.21 -16.54
CA ILE A 348 8.32 25.45 -16.79
C ILE A 348 9.18 24.25 -16.37
N VAL A 349 8.89 23.65 -15.21
CA VAL A 349 9.55 22.42 -14.77
C VAL A 349 9.33 21.28 -15.78
N ASN A 350 8.08 21.05 -16.18
CA ASN A 350 7.73 19.99 -17.13
C ASN A 350 8.40 20.19 -18.50
N ILE A 351 8.58 21.44 -18.97
CA ILE A 351 9.34 21.75 -20.18
C ILE A 351 10.81 21.32 -20.07
N MET A 352 11.43 21.51 -18.90
CA MET A 352 12.80 21.06 -18.64
C MET A 352 12.89 19.53 -18.58
N VAL A 353 11.94 18.88 -17.92
CA VAL A 353 11.81 17.41 -17.89
C VAL A 353 11.62 16.86 -19.31
N ALA A 354 10.81 17.51 -20.14
CA ALA A 354 10.62 17.15 -21.54
C ALA A 354 11.89 17.32 -22.39
N LEU A 355 12.69 18.36 -22.13
CA LEU A 355 14.00 18.53 -22.76
C LEU A 355 14.94 17.37 -22.38
N ILE A 356 15.02 17.01 -21.10
CA ILE A 356 15.84 15.88 -20.62
C ILE A 356 15.39 14.57 -21.29
N LYS A 357 14.08 14.30 -21.29
CA LYS A 357 13.49 13.14 -21.97
C LYS A 357 13.88 13.08 -23.46
N ALA A 358 13.81 14.21 -24.16
CA ALA A 358 14.21 14.26 -25.57
C ALA A 358 15.72 14.07 -25.76
N LEU A 359 16.57 14.68 -24.92
CA LEU A 359 18.02 14.52 -24.98
C LEU A 359 18.47 13.08 -24.68
N ASP A 360 17.73 12.35 -23.85
CA ASP A 360 17.92 10.92 -23.59
C ASP A 360 17.55 10.01 -24.77
N GLY A 361 16.99 10.55 -25.85
CA GLY A 361 16.54 9.75 -26.99
C GLY A 361 15.14 9.12 -26.79
N CYS A 362 14.37 9.57 -25.80
CA CYS A 362 13.02 9.06 -25.49
C CYS A 362 11.95 9.90 -26.23
N ASP A 363 11.48 9.43 -27.38
CA ASP A 363 10.40 10.07 -28.18
C ASP A 363 8.99 9.56 -27.83
N ALA A 364 8.03 9.75 -28.74
CA ALA A 364 6.64 9.29 -28.61
C ALA A 364 6.47 7.75 -28.59
N THR A 365 7.51 6.97 -28.93
CA THR A 365 7.51 5.50 -28.83
C THR A 365 8.02 5.00 -27.48
N CYS A 366 8.67 5.88 -26.71
CA CYS A 366 9.20 5.58 -25.41
C CYS A 366 8.07 5.31 -24.41
N LYS A 367 8.18 4.21 -23.68
CA LYS A 367 7.19 3.80 -22.68
C LYS A 367 7.44 4.41 -21.30
N THR A 368 8.66 4.88 -21.05
CA THR A 368 9.10 5.47 -19.78
C THR A 368 8.49 6.85 -19.59
N PHE A 369 7.83 7.04 -18.44
CA PHE A 369 7.42 8.36 -17.98
C PHE A 369 8.57 9.06 -17.27
N TYR A 370 8.63 10.38 -17.38
CA TYR A 370 9.63 11.19 -16.67
C TYR A 370 8.92 12.03 -15.62
N TYR A 371 9.37 11.98 -14.37
CA TYR A 371 8.71 12.64 -13.26
C TYR A 371 9.70 13.50 -12.45
N GLY A 372 9.47 14.81 -12.43
CA GLY A 372 10.23 15.75 -11.60
C GLY A 372 9.78 15.71 -10.14
N VAL A 373 10.67 15.28 -9.24
CA VAL A 373 10.40 15.18 -7.79
C VAL A 373 10.98 16.40 -7.07
N MET A 374 10.16 17.04 -6.25
CA MET A 374 10.57 18.11 -5.34
C MET A 374 10.13 17.78 -3.90
N VAL A 375 10.69 18.44 -2.90
CA VAL A 375 10.32 18.28 -1.48
C VAL A 375 10.10 19.63 -0.80
N ASP A 376 9.51 19.61 0.39
CA ASP A 376 9.28 20.78 1.25
C ASP A 376 8.43 21.91 0.63
N PRO A 377 7.19 21.63 0.19
CA PRO A 377 6.39 22.56 -0.59
C PRO A 377 6.33 23.98 0.01
N PRO A 378 6.54 25.03 -0.79
CA PRO A 378 6.46 26.42 -0.34
C PRO A 378 5.05 26.96 -0.08
N GLY A 379 4.01 26.12 -0.23
CA GLY A 379 2.59 26.47 -0.32
C GLY A 379 2.17 26.88 -1.75
N GLY A 380 0.90 26.71 -2.10
CA GLY A 380 0.37 26.96 -3.46
C GLY A 380 0.06 25.66 -4.21
N ASN A 381 0.22 25.67 -5.53
CA ASN A 381 0.18 24.44 -6.34
C ASN A 381 1.31 23.51 -5.89
N ILE A 382 1.03 22.20 -5.91
CA ILE A 382 1.92 21.15 -5.40
C ILE A 382 2.34 20.15 -6.48
N GLY A 383 1.78 20.25 -7.69
CA GLY A 383 2.12 19.41 -8.82
C GLY A 383 1.45 19.91 -10.10
N ALA A 384 1.92 19.38 -11.22
CA ALA A 384 1.24 19.42 -12.50
C ALA A 384 1.68 18.27 -13.41
N GLY A 385 0.71 17.50 -13.88
CA GLY A 385 0.78 16.58 -15.00
C GLY A 385 0.10 17.17 -16.21
N ALA A 386 0.52 16.73 -17.39
CA ALA A 386 -0.14 17.08 -18.64
C ALA A 386 -0.28 15.85 -19.53
N ALA A 387 -1.50 15.53 -19.96
CA ALA A 387 -1.79 14.41 -20.84
C ALA A 387 -0.88 14.41 -22.09
N SER A 388 -0.53 13.22 -22.57
CA SER A 388 0.26 12.97 -23.80
C SER A 388 1.72 13.46 -23.84
N SER A 389 2.19 14.20 -22.84
CA SER A 389 3.59 14.65 -22.76
C SER A 389 4.55 13.53 -22.30
N GLY A 390 4.02 12.59 -21.51
CA GLY A 390 4.81 11.58 -20.79
C GLY A 390 5.73 12.19 -19.72
N VAL A 391 5.48 13.44 -19.32
CA VAL A 391 6.22 14.16 -18.29
C VAL A 391 5.28 14.79 -17.26
N ALA A 392 5.65 14.72 -16.00
CA ALA A 392 4.94 15.39 -14.92
C ALA A 392 5.93 15.87 -13.86
N SER A 393 5.49 16.71 -12.94
CA SER A 393 6.30 17.07 -11.76
C SER A 393 5.43 17.41 -10.57
N GLY A 394 5.98 17.21 -9.38
CA GLY A 394 5.27 17.48 -8.14
C GLY A 394 6.14 17.39 -6.90
N TYR A 395 5.62 17.94 -5.81
CA TYR A 395 6.19 17.79 -4.49
C TYR A 395 5.83 16.43 -3.91
N TYR A 396 6.79 15.79 -3.25
CA TYR A 396 6.57 14.61 -2.43
C TYR A 396 6.50 15.01 -0.95
N ILE A 397 5.46 14.54 -0.26
CA ILE A 397 5.20 14.88 1.13
C ILE A 397 4.70 13.60 1.83
N PRO A 398 5.57 12.87 2.53
CA PRO A 398 5.28 11.53 3.07
C PRO A 398 4.04 11.46 3.97
N SER A 399 3.70 12.56 4.65
CA SER A 399 2.61 12.63 5.63
C SER A 399 1.24 12.97 5.04
N LEU A 400 1.15 13.29 3.74
CA LEU A 400 -0.13 13.68 3.15
C LEU A 400 -0.99 12.47 2.82
N PRO A 401 -2.31 12.54 3.08
CA PRO A 401 -3.23 11.46 2.79
C PRO A 401 -3.81 11.54 1.36
N TYR A 402 -3.09 12.16 0.43
CA TYR A 402 -3.45 12.20 -0.99
C TYR A 402 -2.18 12.10 -1.86
N PRO A 403 -2.14 11.14 -2.79
CA PRO A 403 -0.91 10.78 -3.51
C PRO A 403 -0.69 11.68 -4.74
N ILE A 404 0.22 12.66 -4.62
CA ILE A 404 0.45 13.69 -5.63
C ILE A 404 1.02 13.09 -6.92
N ALA A 405 2.06 12.26 -6.83
CA ALA A 405 2.68 11.70 -8.03
C ALA A 405 1.70 10.82 -8.80
N SER A 406 0.85 10.11 -8.07
CA SER A 406 -0.19 9.27 -8.65
C SER A 406 -1.30 10.08 -9.32
N HIS A 407 -1.64 11.25 -8.77
CA HIS A 407 -2.57 12.22 -9.39
C HIS A 407 -2.01 12.72 -10.73
N GLU A 408 -0.77 13.19 -10.75
CA GLU A 408 -0.18 13.75 -11.97
C GLU A 408 0.07 12.67 -13.04
N ILE A 409 0.41 11.44 -12.64
CA ILE A 409 0.47 10.29 -13.56
C ILE A 409 -0.93 9.93 -14.08
N GLY A 410 -1.99 10.15 -13.30
CA GLY A 410 -3.37 10.05 -13.77
C GLY A 410 -3.64 10.94 -14.98
N HIS A 411 -3.15 12.19 -14.99
CA HIS A 411 -3.21 13.05 -16.19
C HIS A 411 -2.42 12.47 -17.37
N LEU A 412 -1.24 11.86 -17.13
CA LEU A 412 -0.48 11.17 -18.18
C LEU A 412 -1.22 9.97 -18.77
N ALA A 413 -2.15 9.39 -18.01
CA ALA A 413 -3.09 8.36 -18.42
C ALA A 413 -4.45 8.93 -18.88
N GLU A 414 -4.48 10.18 -19.32
CA GLU A 414 -5.64 10.86 -19.91
C GLU A 414 -6.84 10.93 -18.96
N ARG A 415 -6.61 10.97 -17.65
CA ARG A 415 -7.68 11.20 -16.67
C ARG A 415 -7.87 12.70 -16.45
N LEU A 416 -9.13 13.13 -16.51
CA LEU A 416 -9.55 14.48 -16.17
C LEU A 416 -9.91 14.56 -14.69
N HIS A 417 -10.10 15.77 -14.17
CA HIS A 417 -10.40 15.95 -12.75
C HIS A 417 -11.81 15.47 -12.40
N SER A 418 -11.94 14.70 -11.32
CA SER A 418 -13.26 14.34 -10.79
C SER A 418 -13.99 15.59 -10.26
N PRO A 419 -15.33 15.60 -10.21
CA PRO A 419 -16.12 16.77 -9.81
C PRO A 419 -16.14 16.99 -8.29
N CYS A 420 -14.96 17.11 -7.66
CA CYS A 420 -14.83 17.45 -6.25
C CYS A 420 -13.71 18.46 -5.97
N GLY A 421 -14.10 19.65 -5.50
CA GLY A 421 -13.16 20.72 -5.14
C GLY A 421 -12.46 21.38 -6.34
N VAL A 422 -12.87 21.06 -7.57
CA VAL A 422 -12.24 21.49 -8.83
C VAL A 422 -13.19 22.37 -9.63
N LYS A 423 -12.65 23.37 -10.37
CA LYS A 423 -13.42 24.27 -11.26
C LYS A 423 -13.14 24.09 -12.75
N ASN A 424 -11.98 23.53 -13.13
CA ASN A 424 -11.50 23.43 -14.51
C ASN A 424 -11.16 21.98 -14.87
N TYR A 425 -11.24 21.64 -16.17
CA TYR A 425 -10.91 20.30 -16.69
C TYR A 425 -11.68 19.16 -16.00
N LEU A 426 -12.96 19.39 -15.76
CA LEU A 426 -13.84 18.43 -15.10
C LEU A 426 -14.16 17.24 -16.02
N ASP A 427 -14.07 16.04 -15.48
CA ASP A 427 -14.59 14.84 -16.10
C ASP A 427 -16.12 14.81 -15.96
N THR A 428 -16.80 15.21 -17.03
CA THR A 428 -18.27 15.18 -17.10
C THR A 428 -18.85 13.76 -17.19
N SER A 429 -18.01 12.74 -17.41
CA SER A 429 -18.40 11.33 -17.46
C SER A 429 -18.18 10.62 -16.12
N TYR A 430 -17.64 11.30 -15.11
CA TYR A 430 -17.36 10.70 -13.81
C TYR A 430 -18.64 10.20 -13.15
N PRO A 431 -18.73 8.91 -12.77
CA PRO A 431 -20.02 8.29 -12.45
C PRO A 431 -20.49 8.53 -11.01
N PHE A 432 -19.58 8.86 -10.08
CA PHE A 432 -19.92 8.97 -8.67
C PHE A 432 -20.22 10.42 -8.27
N PRO A 433 -21.39 10.70 -7.65
CA PRO A 433 -21.76 12.03 -7.22
C PRO A 433 -20.70 12.70 -6.34
N HIS A 434 -20.49 14.01 -6.57
CA HIS A 434 -19.53 14.83 -5.83
C HIS A 434 -18.07 14.32 -5.89
N GLY A 435 -17.68 13.58 -6.93
CA GLY A 435 -16.29 13.14 -7.15
C GLY A 435 -15.75 12.24 -6.04
N ARG A 436 -16.59 11.37 -5.49
CA ARG A 436 -16.27 10.39 -4.45
C ARG A 436 -15.85 9.05 -5.06
N ILE A 437 -15.22 8.18 -4.29
CA ILE A 437 -14.87 6.83 -4.78
C ILE A 437 -16.06 5.87 -4.89
N GLU A 438 -17.20 6.22 -4.27
CA GLU A 438 -18.48 5.52 -4.36
C GLU A 438 -19.64 6.53 -4.38
N ASP A 439 -20.79 6.11 -4.92
CA ASP A 439 -22.04 6.85 -4.80
C ASP A 439 -22.54 6.84 -3.35
N ILE A 440 -22.31 7.96 -2.67
CA ILE A 440 -22.72 8.17 -1.28
C ILE A 440 -24.24 8.16 -1.07
N LEU A 441 -25.04 8.23 -2.15
CA LEU A 441 -26.50 8.17 -2.08
C LEU A 441 -27.04 6.74 -2.07
N LYS A 442 -26.21 5.73 -2.40
CA LYS A 442 -26.63 4.33 -2.35
C LYS A 442 -26.92 3.87 -0.89
N PRO A 443 -28.02 3.13 -0.67
CA PRO A 443 -28.37 2.62 0.66
C PRO A 443 -27.35 1.62 1.24
N ASP A 444 -26.70 0.83 0.39
CA ASP A 444 -25.81 -0.29 0.73
C ASP A 444 -24.32 0.03 0.53
N LYS A 445 -23.95 1.30 0.30
CA LYS A 445 -22.56 1.72 0.06
C LYS A 445 -21.55 1.21 1.10
N TYR A 446 -21.93 1.13 2.38
CA TYR A 446 -21.04 0.70 3.47
C TYR A 446 -20.90 -0.81 3.57
N THR A 447 -21.84 -1.57 3.01
CA THR A 447 -21.86 -3.04 3.06
C THR A 447 -21.40 -3.65 1.75
N ARG A 448 -21.85 -3.14 0.60
CA ARG A 448 -21.55 -3.71 -0.73
C ARG A 448 -20.71 -2.83 -1.67
N GLY A 449 -20.68 -1.50 -1.48
CA GLY A 449 -20.02 -0.54 -2.38
C GLY A 449 -18.48 -0.59 -2.46
N TYR A 450 -17.86 0.40 -3.07
CA TYR A 450 -16.40 0.45 -3.21
C TYR A 450 -15.69 0.89 -1.93
N PHE A 451 -14.67 0.13 -1.53
CA PHE A 451 -13.74 0.48 -0.45
C PHE A 451 -12.31 0.47 -0.97
N GLY A 452 -11.55 1.50 -0.61
CA GLY A 452 -10.12 1.52 -0.88
C GLY A 452 -9.36 0.71 0.17
N LEU A 453 -8.20 0.16 -0.21
CA LEU A 453 -7.26 -0.52 0.67
C LEU A 453 -5.85 -0.10 0.30
N ASP A 454 -5.19 0.66 1.19
CA ASP A 454 -3.76 0.92 1.06
C ASP A 454 -2.99 -0.33 1.49
N MET A 455 -2.57 -1.12 0.51
CA MET A 455 -1.87 -2.39 0.71
C MET A 455 -0.54 -2.23 1.46
N ARG A 456 0.09 -1.05 1.42
CA ARG A 456 1.34 -0.78 2.14
C ARG A 456 1.11 -0.74 3.65
N THR A 457 0.00 -0.14 4.08
CA THR A 457 -0.32 0.06 5.50
C THR A 457 -1.46 -0.82 6.00
N MET A 458 -2.08 -1.61 5.11
CA MET A 458 -3.33 -2.34 5.32
C MET A 458 -4.47 -1.43 5.82
N ARG A 459 -4.42 -0.14 5.45
CA ARG A 459 -5.41 0.84 5.87
C ARG A 459 -6.60 0.82 4.92
N ILE A 460 -7.77 0.54 5.47
CA ILE A 460 -9.04 0.65 4.76
C ILE A 460 -9.40 2.12 4.58
N LEU A 461 -9.85 2.47 3.38
CA LEU A 461 -10.25 3.80 2.97
C LEU A 461 -11.75 3.83 2.71
N HIS A 462 -12.41 4.78 3.37
CA HIS A 462 -13.85 4.89 3.43
C HIS A 462 -14.47 5.29 2.08
N PRO A 463 -15.66 4.81 1.68
CA PRO A 463 -16.31 5.15 0.40
C PRO A 463 -16.56 6.66 0.18
N ASP A 464 -16.71 7.41 1.28
CA ASP A 464 -17.02 8.86 1.23
C ASP A 464 -15.80 9.76 0.94
N ILE A 465 -14.62 9.21 0.63
CA ILE A 465 -13.42 10.01 0.31
C ILE A 465 -13.42 10.46 -1.16
N GLY A 466 -12.59 11.44 -1.50
CA GLY A 466 -12.47 11.92 -2.88
C GLY A 466 -11.73 10.95 -3.79
N ASP A 467 -12.06 11.01 -5.08
CA ASP A 467 -11.26 10.35 -6.10
C ASP A 467 -9.82 10.85 -6.13
N LEU A 468 -8.90 10.00 -6.60
CA LEU A 468 -7.51 10.34 -6.90
C LEU A 468 -7.41 11.64 -7.70
N MET A 469 -8.26 11.82 -8.72
CA MET A 469 -8.27 12.99 -9.60
C MET A 469 -9.11 14.15 -9.06
N GLY A 470 -9.53 14.12 -7.79
CA GLY A 470 -10.25 15.22 -7.12
C GLY A 470 -9.40 15.93 -6.08
N TYR A 471 -9.93 17.03 -5.51
CA TYR A 471 -9.28 17.81 -4.45
C TYR A 471 -10.00 17.71 -3.10
N CYS A 472 -10.85 16.71 -2.95
CA CYS A 472 -11.54 16.44 -1.70
C CYS A 472 -10.79 15.40 -0.89
N HIS A 473 -9.82 15.87 -0.12
CA HIS A 473 -8.93 15.02 0.66
C HIS A 473 -9.60 14.38 1.89
N PRO A 474 -9.15 13.18 2.31
CA PRO A 474 -8.13 12.34 1.66
C PRO A 474 -8.60 11.81 0.29
N THR A 475 -7.67 11.43 -0.59
CA THR A 475 -8.03 10.93 -1.93
C THR A 475 -7.47 9.54 -2.21
N TRP A 476 -8.19 8.78 -3.03
CA TRP A 476 -7.82 7.44 -3.47
C TRP A 476 -8.45 7.15 -4.84
N PRO A 477 -7.83 6.33 -5.71
CA PRO A 477 -8.45 6.02 -6.99
C PRO A 477 -9.80 5.32 -6.80
N SER A 478 -10.85 5.88 -7.39
CA SER A 478 -12.12 5.18 -7.57
C SER A 478 -11.97 4.02 -8.56
N ALA A 479 -12.94 3.11 -8.59
CA ALA A 479 -13.00 2.05 -9.60
C ALA A 479 -12.95 2.59 -11.03
N TYR A 480 -13.59 3.74 -11.30
CA TYR A 480 -13.59 4.40 -12.60
C TYR A 480 -12.18 4.91 -12.99
N THR A 481 -11.52 5.64 -12.09
CA THR A 481 -10.18 6.17 -12.32
C THR A 481 -9.15 5.05 -12.43
N TYR A 482 -9.22 4.07 -11.53
CA TYR A 482 -8.35 2.89 -11.52
C TYR A 482 -8.44 2.10 -12.84
N THR A 483 -9.66 1.79 -13.29
CA THR A 483 -9.89 1.04 -14.54
C THR A 483 -9.45 1.85 -15.75
N GLY A 484 -9.73 3.16 -15.78
CA GLY A 484 -9.27 4.04 -16.86
C GLY A 484 -7.74 4.06 -17.01
N ILE A 485 -7.01 4.14 -15.90
CA ILE A 485 -5.54 4.10 -15.92
C ILE A 485 -5.06 2.71 -16.36
N ARG A 486 -5.69 1.63 -15.88
CA ARG A 486 -5.35 0.25 -16.26
C ARG A 486 -5.47 0.05 -17.76
N ASP A 487 -6.59 0.47 -18.33
CA ASP A 487 -6.90 0.30 -19.75
C ASP A 487 -5.95 1.14 -20.61
N PHE A 488 -5.63 2.36 -20.17
CA PHE A 488 -4.61 3.19 -20.81
C PHE A 488 -3.24 2.48 -20.83
N LEU A 489 -2.75 1.99 -19.68
CA LEU A 489 -1.47 1.29 -19.61
C LEU A 489 -1.45 0.02 -20.48
N THR A 490 -2.54 -0.75 -20.46
CA THR A 490 -2.70 -1.95 -21.28
C THR A 490 -2.73 -1.61 -22.78
N SER A 491 -3.36 -0.50 -23.18
CA SER A 491 -3.35 -0.06 -24.58
C SER A 491 -1.94 0.27 -25.10
N ARG A 492 -1.04 0.71 -24.21
CA ARG A 492 0.38 0.97 -24.55
C ARG A 492 1.21 -0.31 -24.73
N LEU A 493 0.69 -1.48 -24.36
CA LEU A 493 1.25 -2.78 -24.72
C LEU A 493 0.90 -3.20 -26.15
N GLN A 494 -0.20 -2.70 -26.72
CA GLN A 494 -0.57 -3.11 -28.07
C GLN A 494 0.46 -2.54 -29.05
N PRO A 495 1.08 -3.38 -29.91
CA PRO A 495 1.83 -2.84 -31.02
C PRO A 495 0.86 -1.94 -31.80
N LYS A 496 1.15 -0.63 -31.84
CA LYS A 496 0.61 0.22 -32.93
C LYS A 496 0.85 -0.60 -34.19
N GLN A 497 -0.18 -0.84 -35.02
CA GLN A 497 -0.04 -1.61 -36.25
C GLN A 497 1.07 -0.97 -37.10
N ILE A 498 2.28 -1.48 -36.93
CA ILE A 498 3.41 -1.24 -37.80
C ILE A 498 3.22 -2.26 -38.89
N GLU A 499 2.92 -1.79 -40.10
CA GLU A 499 3.09 -2.58 -41.31
C GLU A 499 4.41 -3.36 -41.20
N GLN A 500 4.32 -4.68 -41.31
CA GLN A 500 5.42 -5.61 -41.12
C GLN A 500 6.73 -5.11 -41.77
N ARG A 501 7.62 -4.51 -40.98
CA ARG A 501 9.04 -4.47 -41.34
C ARG A 501 9.63 -5.80 -40.90
N SER A 502 9.93 -6.62 -41.90
CA SER A 502 10.68 -7.87 -41.75
C SER A 502 11.90 -7.66 -40.86
N ALA A 503 12.23 -8.67 -40.05
CA ALA A 503 13.42 -8.70 -39.22
C ALA A 503 14.67 -8.39 -40.06
N VAL A 504 15.15 -7.15 -39.96
CA VAL A 504 16.47 -6.74 -40.43
C VAL A 504 17.43 -6.96 -39.26
N ASN A 505 18.56 -7.58 -39.58
CA ASN A 505 19.80 -7.70 -38.81
C ASN A 505 20.01 -6.50 -37.83
N PRO A 506 20.63 -6.67 -36.65
CA PRO A 506 21.00 -5.55 -35.78
C PRO A 506 22.07 -4.69 -36.46
N GLN A 507 21.65 -3.82 -37.37
CA GLN A 507 22.41 -2.66 -37.80
C GLN A 507 22.26 -1.58 -36.75
N ALA A 508 23.34 -0.82 -36.54
CA ALA A 508 23.35 0.35 -35.68
C ALA A 508 22.09 1.22 -35.95
N PRO A 509 21.45 1.77 -34.91
CA PRO A 509 20.28 2.61 -35.09
C PRO A 509 20.59 3.72 -36.11
N ILE A 510 19.73 3.87 -37.12
CA ILE A 510 19.87 4.95 -38.09
C ILE A 510 19.71 6.25 -37.32
N THR A 511 20.80 6.98 -37.13
CA THR A 511 20.77 8.30 -36.50
C THR A 511 20.45 9.36 -37.54
N GLN A 512 19.64 10.34 -37.15
CA GLN A 512 19.30 11.50 -37.96
C GLN A 512 19.44 12.77 -37.15
N THR A 513 19.67 13.89 -37.82
CA THR A 513 19.70 15.19 -37.16
C THR A 513 18.27 15.68 -36.97
N VAL A 514 17.90 15.95 -35.72
CA VAL A 514 16.58 16.45 -35.33
C VAL A 514 16.72 17.78 -34.60
N MET A 515 15.63 18.54 -34.63
CA MET A 515 15.45 19.77 -33.88
C MET A 515 14.47 19.52 -32.73
N ILE A 516 14.85 19.86 -31.50
CA ILE A 516 13.98 19.85 -30.33
C ILE A 516 13.51 21.28 -30.08
N VAL A 517 12.20 21.48 -30.16
CA VAL A 517 11.54 22.77 -29.90
C VAL A 517 10.68 22.63 -28.65
N THR A 518 11.05 23.35 -27.60
CA THR A 518 10.25 23.45 -26.38
C THR A 518 9.82 24.88 -26.08
N GLY A 519 8.78 25.03 -25.27
CA GLY A 519 8.23 26.34 -24.94
C GLY A 519 6.92 26.27 -24.16
N ILE A 520 6.37 27.42 -23.85
CA ILE A 520 5.10 27.56 -23.13
C ILE A 520 4.20 28.55 -23.84
N THR A 521 2.90 28.29 -23.81
CA THR A 521 1.86 29.19 -24.30
C THR A 521 0.96 29.61 -23.14
N ALA A 522 0.58 30.88 -23.11
CA ALA A 522 -0.47 31.38 -22.23
C ALA A 522 -1.67 31.74 -23.10
N SER A 523 -2.50 30.74 -23.39
CA SER A 523 -3.61 30.84 -24.34
C SER A 523 -4.59 31.98 -24.02
N ALA A 524 -4.90 32.19 -22.74
CA ALA A 524 -5.76 33.28 -22.26
C ALA A 524 -5.17 34.68 -22.49
N GLN A 525 -3.85 34.78 -22.54
CA GLN A 525 -3.12 36.04 -22.72
C GLN A 525 -2.69 36.24 -24.18
N ASN A 526 -2.90 35.23 -25.04
CA ASN A 526 -2.36 35.17 -26.41
C ASN A 526 -0.86 35.49 -26.45
N THR A 527 -0.09 34.96 -25.50
CA THR A 527 1.38 35.07 -25.47
C THR A 527 2.01 33.68 -25.49
N ALA A 528 3.28 33.62 -25.87
CA ALA A 528 4.07 32.41 -25.80
C ALA A 528 5.56 32.72 -25.67
N THR A 529 6.32 31.76 -25.16
CA THR A 529 7.78 31.82 -25.08
C THR A 529 8.36 30.52 -25.61
N LEU A 530 9.30 30.60 -26.54
CA LEU A 530 10.09 29.46 -26.99
C LEU A 530 11.38 29.38 -26.16
N ALA A 531 11.72 28.19 -25.68
CA ALA A 531 13.02 27.93 -25.07
C ALA A 531 14.12 27.92 -26.16
N PRO A 532 15.42 27.84 -25.78
CA PRO A 532 16.48 27.56 -26.74
C PRO A 532 16.19 26.29 -27.56
N VAL A 533 16.48 26.35 -28.86
CA VAL A 533 16.30 25.22 -29.77
C VAL A 533 17.54 24.35 -29.75
N TYR A 534 17.37 23.03 -29.59
CA TYR A 534 18.50 22.08 -29.64
C TYR A 534 18.51 21.33 -30.97
N VAL A 535 19.66 21.27 -31.62
CA VAL A 535 19.87 20.46 -32.83
C VAL A 535 20.82 19.32 -32.47
N ILE A 536 20.33 18.08 -32.51
CA ILE A 536 21.09 16.91 -32.09
C ILE A 536 21.04 15.82 -33.14
N THR A 537 22.09 14.99 -33.19
CA THR A 537 22.06 13.74 -33.95
C THR A 537 21.62 12.62 -33.01
N SER A 538 20.48 12.00 -33.31
CA SER A 538 19.85 11.02 -32.42
C SER A 538 19.09 9.95 -33.22
N ALA A 539 18.76 8.84 -32.57
CA ALA A 539 17.87 7.80 -33.11
C ALA A 539 16.38 8.18 -33.03
N LEU A 540 16.05 9.33 -32.42
CA LEU A 540 14.69 9.86 -32.33
C LEU A 540 14.04 9.93 -33.70
N SER A 541 12.77 9.52 -33.79
CA SER A 541 11.96 9.64 -35.01
C SER A 541 10.95 10.78 -34.86
N PRO A 542 11.08 11.89 -35.62
CA PRO A 542 10.09 12.96 -35.61
C PRO A 542 8.70 12.42 -35.96
N SER A 543 7.77 12.47 -35.00
CA SER A 543 6.36 12.16 -35.24
C SER A 543 5.58 13.41 -35.61
N ALA A 544 4.65 13.30 -36.55
CA ALA A 544 3.72 14.39 -36.84
C ALA A 544 2.94 14.77 -35.56
N PRO A 545 2.93 16.05 -35.13
CA PRO A 545 2.23 16.45 -33.92
C PRO A 545 0.70 16.29 -34.06
N SER A 546 0.00 16.24 -32.92
CA SER A 546 -1.47 16.23 -32.87
C SER A 546 -2.05 17.47 -33.53
N GLN A 547 -3.05 17.36 -34.42
CA GLN A 547 -3.58 18.55 -35.11
C GLN A 547 -4.15 19.58 -34.12
N GLY A 548 -3.92 20.87 -34.37
CA GLY A 548 -4.34 21.97 -33.49
C GLY A 548 -4.25 23.35 -34.12
N ALA A 549 -4.63 24.38 -33.34
CA ALA A 549 -4.66 25.78 -33.77
C ALA A 549 -3.27 26.45 -33.78
N TYR A 550 -2.28 25.83 -33.14
CA TYR A 550 -0.91 26.35 -33.12
C TYR A 550 -0.10 25.74 -34.26
N THR A 551 0.87 26.49 -34.77
CA THR A 551 1.75 26.08 -35.86
C THR A 551 3.19 26.49 -35.55
N ILE A 552 4.11 25.54 -35.59
CA ILE A 552 5.55 25.84 -35.73
C ILE A 552 5.85 25.98 -37.22
N ARG A 553 6.39 27.13 -37.62
CA ARG A 553 6.95 27.37 -38.97
C ARG A 553 8.47 27.36 -38.88
N LEU A 554 9.09 26.57 -39.74
CA LEU A 554 10.54 26.52 -39.93
C LEU A 554 10.86 27.34 -41.17
N GLU A 555 11.57 28.44 -40.99
CA GLU A 555 11.79 29.49 -42.00
C GLU A 555 13.28 29.60 -42.34
N ASP A 556 13.59 29.93 -43.60
CA ASP A 556 14.94 30.27 -44.03
C ASP A 556 15.32 31.72 -43.66
N LYS A 557 16.55 32.13 -43.96
CA LYS A 557 17.05 33.49 -43.70
C LYS A 557 16.31 34.61 -44.45
N ASN A 558 15.58 34.27 -45.52
CA ASN A 558 14.79 35.19 -46.32
C ASN A 558 13.32 35.24 -45.87
N GLY A 559 12.93 34.46 -44.85
CA GLY A 559 11.56 34.34 -44.36
C GLY A 559 10.69 33.37 -45.17
N GLN A 560 11.26 32.56 -46.07
CA GLN A 560 10.53 31.49 -46.75
C GLN A 560 10.25 30.36 -45.77
N VAL A 561 8.98 29.94 -45.67
CA VAL A 561 8.59 28.76 -44.88
C VAL A 561 9.06 27.50 -45.60
N LEU A 562 10.01 26.79 -45.00
CA LEU A 562 10.56 25.52 -45.49
C LEU A 562 9.65 24.35 -45.11
N SER A 563 9.13 24.36 -43.89
CA SER A 563 8.11 23.42 -43.42
C SER A 563 7.27 24.04 -42.31
N GLN A 564 6.11 23.43 -42.06
CA GLN A 564 5.22 23.86 -40.97
C GLN A 564 4.53 22.65 -40.34
N HIS A 565 4.32 22.73 -39.02
CA HIS A 565 3.77 21.64 -38.23
C HIS A 565 2.68 22.21 -37.32
N LYS A 566 1.43 21.80 -37.58
CA LYS A 566 0.31 22.12 -36.69
C LYS A 566 0.37 21.26 -35.45
N PHE A 567 0.09 21.86 -34.30
CA PHE A 567 0.06 21.17 -33.03
C PHE A 567 -0.98 21.75 -32.07
N SER A 568 -1.38 20.98 -31.06
CA SER A 568 -2.04 21.50 -29.85
C SER A 568 -1.03 21.49 -28.70
N PRO A 569 -0.82 22.60 -27.97
CA PRO A 569 -0.09 22.58 -26.70
C PRO A 569 -0.78 21.63 -25.72
N ASP A 570 -0.05 21.18 -24.71
CA ASP A 570 -0.64 20.42 -23.62
C ASP A 570 -1.61 21.28 -22.78
N GLU A 571 -2.33 20.65 -21.85
CA GLU A 571 -3.33 21.30 -20.99
C GLU A 571 -2.79 22.41 -20.07
N ASN A 572 -1.47 22.43 -19.84
CA ASN A 572 -0.73 23.47 -19.13
C ASN A 572 -0.04 24.47 -20.07
N GLY A 573 -0.30 24.37 -21.39
CA GLY A 573 0.25 25.23 -22.42
C GLY A 573 1.67 24.85 -22.87
N GLY A 574 2.20 23.72 -22.41
CA GLY A 574 3.54 23.23 -22.75
C GLY A 574 3.69 22.82 -24.22
N ILE A 575 4.88 23.04 -24.75
CA ILE A 575 5.32 22.68 -26.09
C ILE A 575 6.55 21.77 -25.94
N GLY A 576 6.50 20.59 -26.55
CA GLY A 576 7.63 19.67 -26.65
C GLY A 576 7.58 18.92 -27.96
N LEU A 577 8.26 19.43 -28.99
CA LEU A 577 8.22 18.90 -30.35
C LEU A 577 9.61 18.45 -30.80
N ILE A 578 9.67 17.29 -31.43
CA ILE A 578 10.86 16.79 -32.13
C ILE A 578 10.56 16.88 -33.63
N LEU A 579 11.29 17.73 -34.35
CA LEU A 579 11.05 18.07 -35.74
C LEU A 579 12.27 17.70 -36.61
N PRO A 580 12.08 17.40 -37.91
CA PRO A 580 13.20 17.19 -38.83
C PRO A 580 14.06 18.46 -38.97
N TRP A 581 15.38 18.32 -38.89
CA TRP A 581 16.31 19.43 -39.12
C TRP A 581 16.70 19.54 -40.60
N GLN A 582 16.88 20.78 -41.08
CA GLN A 582 17.41 21.11 -42.39
C GLN A 582 18.36 22.29 -42.25
N ALA A 583 19.54 22.23 -42.88
CA ALA A 583 20.58 23.26 -42.74
C ALA A 583 20.15 24.68 -43.20
N ALA A 584 19.10 24.79 -44.02
CA ALA A 584 18.57 26.07 -44.48
C ALA A 584 17.68 26.79 -43.44
N ILE A 585 17.26 26.10 -42.37
CA ILE A 585 16.43 26.69 -41.32
C ILE A 585 17.25 27.72 -40.55
N ALA A 586 16.76 28.96 -40.55
CA ALA A 586 17.36 30.09 -39.83
C ALA A 586 16.40 30.72 -38.81
N LYS A 587 15.14 30.27 -38.76
CA LYS A 587 14.15 30.79 -37.81
C LYS A 587 13.04 29.78 -37.51
N VAL A 588 12.65 29.73 -36.24
CA VAL A 588 11.51 28.96 -35.73
C VAL A 588 10.45 29.97 -35.26
N SER A 589 9.29 29.99 -35.91
CA SER A 589 8.19 30.88 -35.57
C SER A 589 7.01 30.09 -35.02
N LEU A 590 6.51 30.47 -33.84
CA LEU A 590 5.28 29.96 -33.26
C LEU A 590 4.13 30.89 -33.60
N VAL A 591 3.12 30.33 -34.26
CA VAL A 591 1.92 31.04 -34.74
C VAL A 591 0.68 30.38 -34.16
N LYS A 592 -0.31 31.17 -33.73
CA LYS A 592 -1.66 30.69 -33.43
C LYS A 592 -2.60 31.26 -34.48
N ASP A 593 -3.22 30.37 -35.26
CA ASP A 593 -3.96 30.73 -36.47
C ASP A 593 -3.11 31.54 -37.46
N THR A 594 -3.23 32.87 -37.42
CA THR A 594 -2.46 33.81 -38.26
C THR A 594 -1.56 34.76 -37.46
N VAL A 595 -1.63 34.72 -36.12
CA VAL A 595 -0.91 35.65 -35.24
C VAL A 595 0.41 35.02 -34.78
N ALA A 596 1.53 35.68 -35.07
CA ALA A 596 2.84 35.29 -34.55
C ALA A 596 2.92 35.58 -33.05
N LEU A 597 3.22 34.56 -32.25
CA LEU A 597 3.28 34.65 -30.78
C LEU A 597 4.72 34.72 -30.26
N ALA A 598 5.63 33.95 -30.86
CA ALA A 598 7.03 33.90 -30.48
C ALA A 598 7.90 33.48 -31.67
N ALA A 599 9.17 33.84 -31.66
CA ALA A 599 10.14 33.34 -32.62
C ALA A 599 11.53 33.21 -32.00
N ARG A 600 12.32 32.29 -32.54
CA ARG A 600 13.76 32.14 -32.30
C ARG A 600 14.46 32.19 -33.65
N SER A 601 15.46 33.05 -33.76
CA SER A 601 16.29 33.17 -34.97
C SER A 601 17.65 32.53 -34.71
N ALA A 602 18.25 31.97 -35.76
CA ALA A 602 19.64 31.53 -35.75
C ALA A 602 20.59 32.72 -35.53
N SER A 603 21.61 32.50 -34.70
CA SER A 603 22.80 33.36 -34.62
C SER A 603 23.57 33.32 -35.95
N ALA A 604 24.57 34.19 -36.14
CA ALA A 604 25.35 34.17 -37.37
C ALA A 604 26.37 33.03 -37.38
N HIS A 605 26.88 32.66 -36.21
CA HIS A 605 27.89 31.63 -36.02
C HIS A 605 27.46 30.65 -34.93
N ALA A 606 27.75 29.36 -35.15
CA ALA A 606 27.56 28.35 -34.14
C ALA A 606 28.66 28.43 -33.06
N PRO A 607 28.38 28.02 -31.81
CA PRO A 607 29.38 28.01 -30.76
C PRO A 607 30.52 27.02 -31.03
N THR A 608 31.66 27.27 -30.40
CA THR A 608 32.79 26.32 -30.33
C THR A 608 32.83 25.69 -28.94
N LEU A 609 33.23 24.43 -28.85
CA LEU A 609 33.24 23.68 -27.59
C LEU A 609 34.36 22.65 -27.58
N ARG A 610 35.07 22.56 -26.46
CA ARG A 610 36.05 21.50 -26.19
C ARG A 610 36.03 21.11 -24.71
N ILE A 611 35.96 19.81 -24.43
CA ILE A 611 36.13 19.28 -23.08
C ILE A 611 37.61 19.34 -22.72
N THR A 612 37.94 20.00 -21.62
CA THR A 612 39.33 20.19 -21.16
C THR A 612 39.77 19.13 -20.18
N SER A 613 38.83 18.49 -19.49
CA SER A 613 39.10 17.36 -18.63
C SER A 613 37.85 16.52 -18.42
N PRO A 614 38.03 15.22 -18.17
CA PRO A 614 37.73 14.71 -16.83
C PRO A 614 39.05 14.31 -16.13
N ALA A 615 39.79 15.27 -15.59
CA ALA A 615 41.16 15.07 -15.10
C ALA A 615 41.22 14.26 -13.79
N ASN A 616 40.11 14.14 -13.05
CA ASN A 616 40.15 13.68 -11.66
C ASN A 616 38.82 13.07 -11.15
N ALA A 617 38.00 12.48 -12.03
CA ALA A 617 36.78 11.69 -11.73
C ALA A 617 35.64 12.40 -10.95
N ILE A 618 35.87 13.60 -10.39
CA ILE A 618 34.92 14.32 -9.53
C ILE A 618 34.39 15.60 -10.20
N THR A 619 35.09 16.16 -11.19
CA THR A 619 34.64 17.38 -11.89
C THR A 619 34.88 17.26 -13.38
N LEU A 620 33.84 17.53 -14.17
CA LEU A 620 33.91 17.69 -15.63
C LEU A 620 34.08 19.18 -15.96
N THR A 621 35.03 19.52 -16.84
CA THR A 621 35.30 20.92 -17.24
C THR A 621 35.38 21.06 -18.76
N TRP A 622 34.90 22.18 -19.29
CA TRP A 622 34.97 22.49 -20.71
C TRP A 622 35.22 23.98 -20.97
N GLU A 623 35.67 24.27 -22.18
CA GLU A 623 35.81 25.60 -22.73
C GLU A 623 34.84 25.74 -23.90
N ALA A 624 34.10 26.85 -23.94
CA ALA A 624 33.24 27.18 -25.06
C ALA A 624 33.31 28.67 -25.35
N SER A 625 33.12 29.05 -26.61
CA SER A 625 33.06 30.44 -27.02
C SER A 625 32.10 30.63 -28.19
N ASP A 626 31.49 31.80 -28.23
CA ASP A 626 30.61 32.23 -29.29
C ASP A 626 31.15 33.54 -29.88
N THR A 627 31.31 33.61 -31.19
CA THR A 627 31.91 34.78 -31.84
C THR A 627 30.97 35.97 -31.92
N ASP A 628 29.66 35.72 -31.81
CA ASP A 628 28.63 36.77 -31.85
C ASP A 628 28.31 37.30 -30.44
N GLY A 629 28.87 36.66 -29.41
CA GLY A 629 28.71 37.06 -28.01
C GLY A 629 27.42 36.55 -27.39
N ASP A 630 26.76 35.56 -28.02
CA ASP A 630 25.54 34.96 -27.50
C ASP A 630 25.80 34.23 -26.17
N THR A 631 24.80 34.28 -25.28
CA THR A 631 24.91 33.61 -23.98
C THR A 631 24.76 32.11 -24.15
N LEU A 632 25.84 31.38 -23.87
CA LEU A 632 25.87 29.93 -24.00
C LEU A 632 25.20 29.22 -22.81
N ARG A 633 24.45 28.17 -23.14
CA ARG A 633 23.89 27.21 -22.19
C ARG A 633 24.37 25.81 -22.51
N TYR A 634 24.54 24.99 -21.49
CA TYR A 634 25.09 23.66 -21.62
C TYR A 634 24.12 22.57 -21.18
N ALA A 635 24.16 21.44 -21.89
CA ALA A 635 23.64 20.17 -21.39
C ALA A 635 24.78 19.17 -21.31
N VAL A 636 24.79 18.35 -20.27
CA VAL A 636 25.83 17.33 -20.03
C VAL A 636 25.18 15.98 -20.03
N GLN A 637 25.76 15.02 -20.73
CA GLN A 637 25.30 13.63 -20.80
C GLN A 637 26.43 12.67 -20.45
N TYR A 638 26.06 11.51 -19.93
CA TYR A 638 26.94 10.39 -19.63
C TYR A 638 26.47 9.14 -20.39
N SER A 639 27.43 8.41 -20.95
CA SER A 639 27.23 7.13 -21.61
C SER A 639 28.05 6.07 -20.87
N ARG A 640 27.44 4.90 -20.64
CA ARG A 640 28.13 3.72 -20.06
C ARG A 640 28.68 2.78 -21.14
N ASP A 641 28.33 2.99 -22.40
CA ASP A 641 28.46 2.00 -23.48
C ASP A 641 29.20 2.58 -24.69
N ASN A 642 30.26 3.35 -24.43
CA ASN A 642 31.10 3.96 -25.46
C ASN A 642 30.31 4.80 -26.48
N GLY A 643 29.26 5.48 -25.99
CA GLY A 643 28.45 6.43 -26.75
C GLY A 643 27.29 5.84 -27.54
N ALA A 644 26.93 4.58 -27.33
CA ALA A 644 25.75 3.98 -27.97
C ALA A 644 24.43 4.53 -27.37
N THR A 645 24.37 4.70 -26.05
CA THR A 645 23.26 5.34 -25.33
C THR A 645 23.76 6.48 -24.44
N TRP A 646 22.91 7.48 -24.22
CA TRP A 646 23.26 8.68 -23.47
C TRP A 646 22.15 9.00 -22.46
N ARG A 647 22.55 9.22 -21.21
CA ARG A 647 21.70 9.78 -20.16
C ARG A 647 22.13 11.19 -19.88
N THR A 648 21.19 12.12 -19.95
CA THR A 648 21.42 13.50 -19.55
C THR A 648 21.73 13.50 -18.05
N LEU A 649 22.65 14.35 -17.58
CA LEU A 649 22.93 14.59 -16.17
C LEU A 649 22.33 15.91 -15.72
N THR A 650 22.46 16.93 -16.56
CA THR A 650 21.87 18.25 -16.35
C THR A 650 21.67 18.94 -17.70
N ALA A 651 20.76 19.91 -17.74
CA ALA A 651 20.47 20.68 -18.94
C ALA A 651 20.21 22.15 -18.60
N ASN A 652 20.45 23.02 -19.57
CA ASN A 652 20.20 24.46 -19.49
C ASN A 652 21.02 25.20 -18.42
N ILE A 653 22.25 24.74 -18.13
CA ILE A 653 23.16 25.38 -17.17
C ILE A 653 24.10 26.40 -17.84
N THR A 654 24.62 27.37 -17.09
CA THR A 654 25.60 28.37 -17.56
C THR A 654 27.04 28.17 -17.07
N PRO A 655 27.33 27.51 -15.92
CA PRO A 655 28.70 27.18 -15.57
C PRO A 655 29.37 26.28 -16.60
N THR A 656 30.68 26.44 -16.80
CA THR A 656 31.51 25.63 -17.71
C THR A 656 32.17 24.43 -17.00
N GLN A 657 31.62 24.04 -15.86
CA GLN A 657 32.05 22.91 -15.09
C GLN A 657 30.85 22.26 -14.39
N LEU A 658 30.93 20.94 -14.20
CA LEU A 658 29.94 20.15 -13.48
C LEU A 658 30.66 19.29 -12.44
N ALA A 659 30.28 19.44 -11.18
CA ALA A 659 30.66 18.48 -10.14
C ALA A 659 29.87 17.18 -10.38
N LEU A 660 30.60 16.08 -10.48
CA LEU A 660 30.06 14.73 -10.61
C LEU A 660 29.93 14.18 -9.19
N THR A 661 28.70 14.10 -8.68
CA THR A 661 28.42 13.41 -7.43
C THR A 661 28.60 11.91 -7.63
N SER A 662 29.44 11.28 -6.81
CA SER A 662 29.80 9.87 -6.97
C SER A 662 28.65 8.90 -6.74
N ASP A 663 27.66 9.27 -5.93
CA ASP A 663 26.79 8.27 -5.31
C ASP A 663 25.68 7.77 -6.25
N TYR A 664 25.41 8.51 -7.33
CA TYR A 664 24.36 8.14 -8.30
C TYR A 664 24.89 7.99 -9.72
N LEU A 665 26.16 8.30 -10.00
CA LEU A 665 26.70 8.12 -11.35
C LEU A 665 27.19 6.67 -11.52
N PRO A 666 26.55 5.88 -12.40
CA PRO A 666 26.89 4.47 -12.58
C PRO A 666 28.29 4.29 -13.16
N GLY A 667 28.96 3.28 -12.65
CA GLY A 667 30.22 2.73 -13.11
C GLY A 667 30.14 2.19 -14.53
N SER A 668 31.29 2.29 -15.21
CA SER A 668 31.53 1.69 -16.51
C SER A 668 33.01 1.72 -16.84
N SER A 669 33.51 0.66 -17.49
CA SER A 669 34.84 0.63 -18.12
C SER A 669 34.87 1.34 -19.49
N GLN A 670 33.71 1.72 -20.02
CA GLN A 670 33.48 2.36 -21.32
C GLN A 670 32.74 3.70 -21.18
N GLY A 671 32.92 4.37 -20.03
CA GLY A 671 32.24 5.62 -19.71
C GLY A 671 32.66 6.75 -20.65
N MET A 672 31.73 7.60 -21.06
CA MET A 672 32.03 8.82 -21.82
C MET A 672 31.13 9.98 -21.39
N PHE A 673 31.67 11.20 -21.40
CA PHE A 673 30.87 12.42 -21.26
C PHE A 673 30.66 13.09 -22.60
N ARG A 674 29.49 13.69 -22.78
CA ARG A 674 29.17 14.60 -23.89
C ARG A 674 28.66 15.92 -23.32
N VAL A 675 29.20 17.02 -23.81
CA VAL A 675 28.68 18.36 -23.53
C VAL A 675 28.08 18.92 -24.81
N LEU A 676 26.89 19.51 -24.70
CA LEU A 676 26.21 20.25 -25.75
C LEU A 676 26.25 21.74 -25.37
N ALA A 677 26.88 22.59 -26.18
CA ALA A 677 26.85 24.04 -26.03
C ALA A 677 25.81 24.62 -27.00
N ASN A 678 24.91 25.45 -26.49
CA ASN A 678 23.82 26.03 -27.24
C ASN A 678 23.77 27.55 -27.06
N ASP A 679 23.65 28.27 -28.17
CA ASP A 679 23.59 29.74 -28.23
C ASP A 679 22.15 30.29 -28.26
N GLY A 680 21.14 29.42 -28.17
CA GLY A 680 19.74 29.78 -28.41
C GLY A 680 19.14 29.09 -29.64
N PHE A 681 19.97 28.63 -30.58
CA PHE A 681 19.53 28.03 -31.83
C PHE A 681 20.46 26.93 -32.36
N HIS A 682 21.77 27.20 -32.46
CA HIS A 682 22.77 26.23 -32.87
C HIS A 682 23.26 25.42 -31.68
N THR A 683 23.64 24.17 -31.93
CA THR A 683 24.20 23.29 -30.92
C THR A 683 25.55 22.74 -31.39
N ALA A 684 26.60 23.04 -30.64
CA ALA A 684 27.89 22.38 -30.79
C ALA A 684 28.00 21.25 -29.76
N GLN A 685 28.70 20.17 -30.12
CA GLN A 685 28.92 19.04 -29.22
C GLN A 685 30.41 18.72 -29.08
N ALA A 686 30.82 18.30 -27.89
CA ALA A 686 32.12 17.72 -27.64
C ALA A 686 31.96 16.47 -26.77
N GLN A 687 32.84 15.50 -26.98
CA GLN A 687 32.89 14.25 -26.21
C GLN A 687 34.25 14.11 -25.53
N SER A 688 34.27 13.51 -24.34
CA SER A 688 35.51 13.15 -23.66
C SER A 688 36.15 11.92 -24.33
N SER A 689 37.39 11.61 -23.98
CA SER A 689 37.90 10.25 -24.14
C SER A 689 37.09 9.28 -23.26
N VAL A 690 37.24 7.97 -23.52
CA VAL A 690 36.72 6.94 -22.63
C VAL A 690 37.33 7.10 -21.23
N ILE A 691 36.49 6.91 -20.21
CA ILE A 691 36.86 6.91 -18.81
C ILE A 691 36.38 5.62 -18.15
N ALA A 692 37.11 5.18 -17.13
CA ALA A 692 36.70 4.10 -16.26
C ALA A 692 36.14 4.68 -14.96
N LEU A 693 34.87 4.39 -14.66
CA LEU A 693 34.25 4.64 -13.37
C LEU A 693 34.03 3.29 -12.69
N ALA A 694 34.45 3.19 -11.42
CA ALA A 694 34.24 1.99 -10.62
C ALA A 694 32.74 1.75 -10.39
N ASN A 695 32.37 0.47 -10.28
CA ASN A 695 31.01 0.07 -9.93
C ASN A 695 30.61 0.63 -8.56
N ARG A 696 29.34 0.98 -8.37
CA ARG A 696 28.78 1.45 -7.10
C ARG A 696 28.25 0.30 -6.28
N ALA A 697 28.28 0.46 -4.96
CA ALA A 697 27.60 -0.46 -4.07
C ALA A 697 26.11 -0.05 -3.99
N PRO A 698 25.20 -1.00 -3.76
CA PRO A 698 23.78 -0.70 -3.62
C PRO A 698 23.49 0.34 -2.55
N ILE A 699 22.51 1.21 -2.80
CA ILE A 699 21.95 2.12 -1.80
C ILE A 699 20.76 1.43 -1.15
N VAL A 700 20.85 1.19 0.16
CA VAL A 700 19.80 0.51 0.94
C VAL A 700 19.25 1.45 2.01
N THR A 701 17.92 1.53 2.10
CA THR A 701 17.21 2.21 3.17
C THR A 701 16.27 1.23 3.88
N VAL A 702 16.06 1.43 5.18
CA VAL A 702 15.10 0.69 5.99
C VAL A 702 14.26 1.68 6.77
N ASP A 703 12.94 1.50 6.72
CA ASP A 703 12.00 2.34 7.45
C ASP A 703 12.08 2.05 8.96
N SER A 704 11.82 3.07 9.77
CA SER A 704 11.72 2.89 11.22
C SER A 704 10.53 2.02 11.58
N VAL A 705 10.69 1.17 12.60
CA VAL A 705 9.61 0.36 13.20
C VAL A 705 9.35 0.82 14.64
N ASN A 706 8.23 0.39 15.24
CA ASN A 706 7.98 0.65 16.66
C ASN A 706 9.10 0.05 17.52
N ALA A 707 9.42 0.72 18.62
CA ALA A 707 10.49 0.28 19.53
C ALA A 707 10.20 -1.09 20.19
N GLU A 708 8.92 -1.44 20.32
CA GLU A 708 8.46 -2.68 20.91
C GLU A 708 7.20 -3.18 20.21
N TYR A 709 7.09 -4.50 20.06
CA TYR A 709 5.91 -5.23 19.61
C TYR A 709 5.63 -6.37 20.60
N ALA A 710 4.36 -6.63 20.90
CA ALA A 710 3.95 -7.84 21.60
C ALA A 710 4.03 -9.07 20.68
N SER A 711 4.09 -10.27 21.26
CA SER A 711 4.04 -11.53 20.50
C SER A 711 2.68 -11.69 19.81
N GLY A 712 2.68 -11.95 18.50
CA GLY A 712 1.47 -12.06 17.68
C GLY A 712 1.05 -10.77 16.97
N GLU A 713 1.75 -9.65 17.16
CA GLU A 713 1.56 -8.43 16.37
C GLU A 713 2.05 -8.60 14.93
N LEU A 714 1.49 -7.79 14.01
CA LEU A 714 2.01 -7.67 12.66
C LEU A 714 3.17 -6.67 12.65
N LEU A 715 4.38 -7.17 12.40
CA LEU A 715 5.55 -6.36 12.10
C LEU A 715 5.68 -6.22 10.58
N LEU A 716 5.71 -4.98 10.10
CA LEU A 716 6.01 -4.64 8.72
C LEU A 716 7.45 -4.12 8.62
N LEU A 717 8.34 -4.90 7.99
CA LEU A 717 9.68 -4.46 7.63
C LEU A 717 9.63 -3.91 6.20
N ASN A 718 9.91 -2.61 6.06
CA ASN A 718 9.91 -1.93 4.78
C ASN A 718 11.23 -1.21 4.55
N GLY A 719 11.52 -0.89 3.29
CA GLY A 719 12.76 -0.27 2.88
C GLY A 719 12.86 -0.17 1.36
N SER A 720 14.04 0.21 0.88
CA SER A 720 14.35 0.22 -0.56
C SER A 720 15.78 -0.24 -0.79
N ALA A 721 16.02 -0.81 -1.96
CA ALA A 721 17.34 -1.17 -2.45
C ALA A 721 17.44 -0.75 -3.92
N TYR A 722 18.42 0.10 -4.23
CA TYR A 722 18.65 0.62 -5.57
C TYR A 722 20.14 0.66 -5.85
N ASP A 723 20.52 0.25 -7.03
CA ASP A 723 21.87 0.37 -7.53
C ASP A 723 21.88 1.22 -8.81
N PRO A 724 22.79 2.19 -8.98
CA PRO A 724 22.80 3.04 -10.18
C PRO A 724 23.05 2.28 -11.50
N GLU A 725 23.68 1.10 -11.44
CA GLU A 725 24.06 0.28 -12.57
C GLU A 725 22.96 -0.72 -12.94
N ASP A 726 22.29 -1.29 -11.94
CA ASP A 726 21.27 -2.34 -12.08
C ASP A 726 19.83 -1.85 -11.90
N GLY A 727 19.63 -0.67 -11.31
CA GLY A 727 18.32 -0.11 -10.98
C GLY A 727 17.75 -0.66 -9.66
N VAL A 728 16.45 -0.93 -9.63
CA VAL A 728 15.79 -1.42 -8.40
C VAL A 728 16.19 -2.86 -8.13
N LEU A 729 16.68 -3.13 -6.91
CA LEU A 729 17.02 -4.48 -6.46
C LEU A 729 15.84 -5.10 -5.69
N ALA A 730 15.41 -6.29 -6.10
CA ALA A 730 14.28 -7.01 -5.50
C ALA A 730 14.45 -8.52 -5.61
N GLY A 731 13.61 -9.29 -4.90
CA GLY A 731 13.65 -10.74 -4.93
C GLY A 731 15.00 -11.28 -4.47
N ALA A 732 15.63 -12.15 -5.26
CA ALA A 732 16.89 -12.80 -4.87
C ALA A 732 18.07 -11.84 -4.64
N SER A 733 18.01 -10.59 -5.14
CA SER A 733 19.02 -9.56 -4.91
C SER A 733 18.94 -8.90 -3.53
N ILE A 734 17.92 -9.22 -2.74
CA ILE A 734 17.75 -8.70 -1.38
C ILE A 734 17.51 -9.84 -0.39
N THR A 735 17.86 -9.62 0.87
CA THR A 735 17.59 -10.58 1.95
C THR A 735 17.35 -9.86 3.27
N TRP A 736 16.27 -10.26 3.96
CA TRP A 736 15.99 -9.90 5.33
C TRP A 736 16.48 -10.98 6.29
N THR A 737 17.21 -10.55 7.32
CA THR A 737 17.63 -11.43 8.44
C THR A 737 17.28 -10.80 9.78
N SER A 738 17.09 -11.64 10.80
CA SER A 738 17.07 -11.26 12.20
C SER A 738 18.30 -11.81 12.94
N SER A 739 18.84 -11.01 13.85
CA SER A 739 19.87 -11.44 14.81
C SER A 739 19.50 -12.67 15.65
N LEU A 740 18.21 -12.99 15.83
CA LEU A 740 17.74 -14.12 16.64
C LEU A 740 17.17 -15.27 15.80
N ASN A 741 16.52 -14.95 14.68
CA ASN A 741 15.82 -15.96 13.85
C ASN A 741 16.56 -16.32 12.56
N GLY A 742 17.61 -15.60 12.18
CA GLY A 742 18.31 -15.82 10.92
C GLY A 742 17.50 -15.33 9.71
N PHE A 743 17.47 -16.10 8.62
CA PHE A 743 16.78 -15.73 7.38
C PHE A 743 15.26 -15.58 7.57
N LEU A 744 14.68 -14.50 7.04
CA LEU A 744 13.25 -14.21 7.13
C LEU A 744 12.55 -14.13 5.78
N GLY A 745 13.25 -13.75 4.71
CA GLY A 745 12.66 -13.64 3.38
C GLY A 745 13.39 -12.65 2.46
N ASN A 746 12.93 -12.57 1.21
CA ASN A 746 13.54 -11.78 0.13
C ASN A 746 12.55 -10.77 -0.47
N GLU A 747 11.61 -10.30 0.34
CA GLU A 747 10.47 -9.50 -0.10
C GLU A 747 10.53 -8.08 0.47
N LEU A 748 9.97 -7.11 -0.27
CA LEU A 748 9.78 -5.73 0.17
C LEU A 748 8.36 -5.23 -0.17
N PRO A 749 7.56 -4.83 0.84
CA PRO A 749 7.81 -4.98 2.27
C PRO A 749 7.66 -6.44 2.74
N LEU A 750 8.45 -6.83 3.75
CA LEU A 750 8.33 -8.12 4.43
C LEU A 750 7.37 -8.00 5.63
N ARG A 751 6.38 -8.88 5.68
CA ARG A 751 5.39 -8.96 6.77
C ARG A 751 5.70 -10.14 7.67
N LEU A 752 5.76 -9.90 8.97
CA LEU A 752 6.07 -10.92 9.97
C LEU A 752 5.00 -10.93 11.05
N ASP A 753 4.52 -12.13 11.38
CA ASP A 753 3.78 -12.39 12.62
C ASP A 753 4.83 -12.51 13.74
N THR A 754 4.88 -11.55 14.66
CA THR A 754 5.89 -11.53 15.72
C THR A 754 5.76 -12.72 16.67
N GLY A 755 4.62 -13.44 16.66
CA GLY A 755 4.46 -14.68 17.42
C GLY A 755 5.29 -15.85 16.90
N THR A 756 5.78 -15.75 15.66
CA THR A 756 6.71 -16.71 15.06
C THR A 756 8.18 -16.40 15.36
N LEU A 757 8.45 -15.26 15.99
CA LEU A 757 9.79 -14.80 16.33
C LEU A 757 10.14 -15.15 17.78
N PHE A 758 11.43 -15.31 18.10
CA PHE A 758 11.84 -15.51 19.48
C PHE A 758 11.64 -14.22 20.29
N SER A 759 11.24 -14.31 21.56
CA SER A 759 11.15 -13.11 22.41
C SER A 759 12.55 -12.50 22.66
N GLY A 760 12.66 -11.18 22.57
CA GLY A 760 13.90 -10.44 22.85
C GLY A 760 14.12 -9.26 21.89
N THR A 761 15.27 -8.61 21.98
CA THR A 761 15.64 -7.54 21.05
C THR A 761 16.16 -8.12 19.73
N HIS A 762 15.49 -7.81 18.63
CA HIS A 762 15.90 -8.15 17.28
C HIS A 762 16.61 -6.97 16.63
N VAL A 763 17.69 -7.27 15.92
CA VAL A 763 18.21 -6.43 14.84
C VAL A 763 17.76 -7.06 13.53
N PHE A 764 16.88 -6.38 12.81
CA PHE A 764 16.44 -6.77 11.47
C PHE A 764 17.32 -6.07 10.45
N THR A 765 17.95 -6.85 9.57
CA THR A 765 18.90 -6.35 8.58
C THR A 765 18.39 -6.67 7.17
N LEU A 766 18.23 -5.64 6.35
CA LEU A 766 18.05 -5.75 4.90
C LEU A 766 19.43 -5.67 4.26
N THR A 767 19.82 -6.71 3.54
CA THR A 767 21.03 -6.75 2.71
C THR A 767 20.63 -6.76 1.25
N ALA A 768 21.29 -5.96 0.42
CA ALA A 768 21.11 -5.97 -1.02
C ALA A 768 22.45 -6.21 -1.72
N ALA A 769 22.45 -7.03 -2.77
CA ALA A 769 23.58 -7.35 -3.60
C ALA A 769 23.32 -6.91 -5.05
N ASP A 770 24.26 -6.21 -5.66
CA ASP A 770 24.23 -5.89 -7.09
C ASP A 770 24.66 -7.10 -7.95
N GLY A 771 24.54 -6.96 -9.27
CA GLY A 771 24.92 -7.99 -10.24
C GLY A 771 26.44 -8.26 -10.32
N ASP A 772 27.25 -7.34 -9.79
CA ASP A 772 28.72 -7.41 -9.74
C ASP A 772 29.25 -7.95 -8.40
N GLY A 773 28.36 -8.25 -7.44
CA GLY A 773 28.65 -8.84 -6.13
C GLY A 773 29.01 -7.84 -5.02
N GLN A 774 28.79 -6.54 -5.19
CA GLN A 774 28.86 -5.59 -4.07
C GLN A 774 27.60 -5.66 -3.22
N GLU A 775 27.78 -5.61 -1.90
CA GLU A 775 26.69 -5.70 -0.94
C GLU A 775 26.63 -4.46 -0.05
N THR A 776 25.41 -4.02 0.26
CA THR A 776 25.14 -3.04 1.31
C THR A 776 24.03 -3.53 2.20
N ALA A 777 24.16 -3.27 3.51
CA ALA A 777 23.18 -3.67 4.49
C ALA A 777 22.77 -2.49 5.38
N MET A 778 21.48 -2.43 5.71
CA MET A 778 20.92 -1.46 6.64
C MET A 778 20.03 -2.19 7.66
N SER A 779 19.98 -1.70 8.90
CA SER A 779 19.29 -2.40 9.99
C SER A 779 18.36 -1.50 10.79
N VAL A 780 17.35 -2.12 11.38
CA VAL A 780 16.44 -1.52 12.36
C VAL A 780 16.30 -2.44 13.57
N THR A 781 16.08 -1.86 14.76
CA THR A 781 16.02 -2.58 16.02
C THR A 781 14.64 -2.45 16.65
N THR A 782 14.13 -3.55 17.19
CA THR A 782 12.90 -3.55 18.00
C THR A 782 12.90 -4.70 19.01
N ASN A 783 12.13 -4.56 20.08
CA ASN A 783 11.92 -5.60 21.08
C ASN A 783 10.64 -6.39 20.79
N ILE A 784 10.73 -7.71 20.78
CA ILE A 784 9.55 -8.60 20.75
C ILE A 784 9.31 -9.12 22.17
N SER A 785 8.22 -8.67 22.80
CA SER A 785 7.84 -9.13 24.13
C SER A 785 7.24 -10.55 24.07
N ALA A 786 7.51 -11.35 25.11
CA ALA A 786 6.88 -12.66 25.28
C ALA A 786 5.38 -12.56 25.64
N THR A 787 4.89 -11.38 26.04
CA THR A 787 3.47 -11.17 26.31
C THR A 787 2.68 -11.25 25.00
N PRO A 788 1.67 -12.13 24.89
CA PRO A 788 0.77 -12.17 23.75
C PRO A 788 0.09 -10.81 23.53
N PHE A 789 -0.08 -10.39 22.28
CA PHE A 789 -0.79 -9.17 21.92
C PHE A 789 -2.24 -9.15 22.41
N SER A 790 -2.87 -10.33 22.53
CA SER A 790 -4.20 -10.49 23.14
C SER A 790 -4.28 -9.93 24.56
N ASP A 791 -3.16 -9.88 25.27
CA ASP A 791 -3.11 -9.46 26.67
C ASP A 791 -2.91 -7.93 26.79
N ILE A 792 -2.73 -7.22 25.67
CA ILE A 792 -2.64 -5.76 25.60
C ILE A 792 -3.98 -5.20 25.09
N ALA A 793 -4.65 -4.42 25.93
CA ALA A 793 -5.87 -3.73 25.52
C ALA A 793 -5.52 -2.50 24.66
N THR A 794 -5.79 -2.58 23.36
CA THR A 794 -5.63 -1.45 22.42
C THR A 794 -6.91 -1.21 21.65
N LEU A 795 -7.39 0.05 21.67
CA LEU A 795 -8.53 0.48 20.89
C LEU A 795 -8.08 1.04 19.53
N VAL A 796 -8.91 0.86 18.51
CA VAL A 796 -8.76 1.45 17.18
C VAL A 796 -10.09 2.07 16.78
N THR A 797 -10.05 3.25 16.18
CA THR A 797 -11.24 3.91 15.64
C THR A 797 -11.15 4.00 14.12
N VAL A 798 -12.25 3.71 13.43
CA VAL A 798 -12.32 3.78 11.98
C VAL A 798 -13.53 4.60 11.50
N PRO A 799 -13.34 5.57 10.59
CA PRO A 799 -12.05 6.07 10.14
C PRO A 799 -11.32 6.81 11.27
N MET A 800 -9.99 6.81 11.24
CA MET A 800 -9.16 7.54 12.21
C MET A 800 -9.34 9.06 12.07
N SER A 801 -9.77 9.51 10.89
CA SER A 801 -10.19 10.88 10.69
C SER A 801 -11.31 11.05 9.67
N TYR A 802 -12.05 12.14 9.84
CA TYR A 802 -12.95 12.67 8.83
C TYR A 802 -12.43 13.99 8.31
N SER A 803 -12.51 14.20 7.00
CA SER A 803 -12.35 15.51 6.36
C SER A 803 -13.66 15.85 5.67
N LEU A 804 -14.40 16.81 6.25
CA LEU A 804 -15.70 17.21 5.72
C LEU A 804 -15.57 18.48 4.89
N TRP A 805 -16.05 18.42 3.64
CA TRP A 805 -16.29 19.59 2.79
C TRP A 805 -17.74 20.04 2.93
N VAL A 806 -17.95 21.23 3.47
CA VAL A 806 -19.29 21.84 3.58
C VAL A 806 -19.34 23.07 2.66
N PRO A 807 -20.11 23.03 1.55
CA PRO A 807 -20.43 24.22 0.77
C PRO A 807 -21.21 25.20 1.65
N SER A 808 -20.92 26.50 1.51
CA SER A 808 -21.54 27.56 2.34
C SER A 808 -23.08 27.67 2.22
N ASP A 809 -23.70 26.95 1.29
CA ASP A 809 -25.09 27.10 0.88
C ASP A 809 -25.96 25.84 0.99
N VAL A 810 -25.42 24.64 1.31
CA VAL A 810 -26.21 23.40 1.11
C VAL A 810 -26.38 22.51 2.35
N GLN A 811 -25.43 22.39 3.30
CA GLN A 811 -25.68 21.56 4.49
C GLN A 811 -24.72 21.81 5.66
N THR A 812 -25.18 22.49 6.71
CA THR A 812 -24.35 22.80 7.88
C THR A 812 -24.33 21.71 8.94
N ARG A 813 -25.17 20.67 8.85
CA ARG A 813 -25.22 19.59 9.85
C ARG A 813 -25.23 18.23 9.18
N THR A 814 -24.37 17.33 9.65
CA THR A 814 -24.23 16.00 9.07
C THR A 814 -23.83 14.98 10.14
N THR A 815 -24.21 13.72 9.93
CA THR A 815 -23.84 12.63 10.85
C THR A 815 -22.82 11.73 10.18
N ARG A 816 -21.81 11.28 10.92
CA ARG A 816 -20.78 10.32 10.47
C ARG A 816 -20.68 9.16 11.46
N MET A 817 -20.26 7.99 11.00
CA MET A 817 -20.23 6.78 11.80
C MET A 817 -18.78 6.41 12.18
N VAL A 818 -18.46 6.40 13.46
CA VAL A 818 -17.15 5.94 13.94
C VAL A 818 -17.30 4.50 14.45
N ALA A 819 -16.61 3.58 13.80
CA ALA A 819 -16.42 2.23 14.32
C ALA A 819 -15.32 2.22 15.38
N ILE A 820 -15.60 1.57 16.51
CA ILE A 820 -14.66 1.37 17.63
C ILE A 820 -14.38 -0.12 17.72
N ARG A 821 -13.10 -0.47 17.60
CA ARG A 821 -12.60 -1.84 17.54
C ARG A 821 -11.49 -2.05 18.56
N SER A 822 -11.27 -3.31 18.91
CA SER A 822 -10.05 -3.72 19.60
C SER A 822 -9.03 -4.16 18.57
N ALA A 823 -7.77 -3.74 18.71
CA ALA A 823 -6.71 -4.18 17.82
C ALA A 823 -6.50 -5.70 17.91
N SER A 824 -6.66 -6.28 19.11
CA SER A 824 -6.55 -7.72 19.37
C SER A 824 -7.83 -8.52 19.07
N GLY A 825 -8.89 -7.85 18.62
CA GLY A 825 -10.20 -8.48 18.38
C GLY A 825 -11.00 -8.81 19.65
N LEU A 826 -10.39 -8.75 20.84
CA LEU A 826 -11.07 -9.00 22.11
C LEU A 826 -12.01 -7.86 22.54
N PRO A 827 -13.13 -8.14 23.23
CA PRO A 827 -14.02 -7.08 23.71
C PRO A 827 -13.38 -6.17 24.78
N ILE A 828 -13.30 -4.87 24.50
CA ILE A 828 -12.77 -3.82 25.38
C ILE A 828 -13.90 -2.84 25.71
N SER A 829 -14.09 -2.54 27.00
CA SER A 829 -14.99 -1.47 27.45
C SER A 829 -14.36 -0.11 27.17
N TRP A 830 -15.17 0.84 26.70
CA TRP A 830 -14.68 2.17 26.32
C TRP A 830 -15.63 3.30 26.70
N THR A 831 -15.08 4.51 26.80
CA THR A 831 -15.80 5.78 26.92
C THR A 831 -15.39 6.75 25.82
N ALA A 832 -16.29 7.64 25.38
CA ALA A 832 -16.08 8.60 24.31
C ALA A 832 -16.33 10.03 24.80
N THR A 833 -15.41 10.94 24.49
CA THR A 833 -15.56 12.38 24.78
C THR A 833 -15.15 13.22 23.58
N SER A 834 -15.89 14.30 23.30
CA SER A 834 -15.46 15.29 22.31
C SER A 834 -14.73 16.45 22.99
N ASN A 835 -13.70 16.99 22.32
CA ASN A 835 -13.05 18.23 22.73
C ASN A 835 -13.76 19.51 22.25
N SER A 836 -14.87 19.39 21.53
CA SER A 836 -15.52 20.47 20.80
C SER A 836 -17.04 20.47 20.98
N GLY A 837 -17.66 21.64 21.14
CA GLY A 837 -19.12 21.74 21.31
C GLY A 837 -19.95 21.47 20.05
N TRP A 838 -19.30 21.47 18.88
CA TRP A 838 -19.91 21.28 17.57
C TRP A 838 -19.86 19.83 17.06
N ILE A 839 -19.26 18.93 17.85
CA ILE A 839 -19.29 17.47 17.61
C ILE A 839 -20.02 16.83 18.79
N LYS A 840 -21.08 16.06 18.52
CA LYS A 840 -21.80 15.30 19.53
C LYS A 840 -21.74 13.82 19.21
N VAL A 841 -21.35 13.00 20.19
CA VAL A 841 -21.43 11.54 20.10
C VAL A 841 -22.82 11.08 20.54
N ASP A 842 -23.42 10.15 19.83
CA ASP A 842 -24.72 9.56 20.21
C ASP A 842 -24.61 8.61 21.42
N LYS A 843 -23.44 7.96 21.60
CA LYS A 843 -23.12 7.07 22.71
C LYS A 843 -21.79 7.50 23.37
N ALA A 844 -21.83 7.66 24.69
CA ALA A 844 -20.66 8.07 25.48
C ALA A 844 -19.85 6.89 26.05
N SER A 845 -20.36 5.65 25.95
CA SER A 845 -19.65 4.44 26.36
C SER A 845 -20.19 3.20 25.66
N GLY A 846 -19.41 2.12 25.69
CA GLY A 846 -19.80 0.83 25.11
C GLY A 846 -18.73 -0.24 25.26
N LYS A 847 -18.85 -1.32 24.49
CA LYS A 847 -17.84 -2.38 24.36
C LYS A 847 -17.54 -2.63 22.89
N THR A 848 -16.31 -2.95 22.55
CA THR A 848 -15.93 -3.32 21.17
C THR A 848 -16.44 -4.72 20.78
N PRO A 849 -16.72 -4.95 19.48
CA PRO A 849 -16.87 -3.95 18.42
C PRO A 849 -18.14 -3.09 18.67
N ASN A 850 -18.07 -1.80 18.36
CA ASN A 850 -19.22 -0.90 18.44
C ASN A 850 -19.21 0.11 17.29
N GLU A 851 -20.39 0.53 16.82
CA GLU A 851 -20.53 1.73 16.00
C GLU A 851 -21.23 2.84 16.79
N ILE A 852 -20.67 4.03 16.69
CA ILE A 852 -21.26 5.27 17.19
C ILE A 852 -21.49 6.24 16.05
N LEU A 853 -22.45 7.14 16.21
CA LEU A 853 -22.69 8.26 15.32
C LEU A 853 -22.15 9.54 15.94
N ILE A 854 -21.37 10.29 15.16
CA ILE A 854 -20.95 11.65 15.48
C ILE A 854 -21.81 12.62 14.67
N ASP A 855 -22.52 13.49 15.37
CA ASP A 855 -23.27 14.60 14.80
C ASP A 855 -22.38 15.85 14.75
N ILE A 856 -22.13 16.33 13.54
CA ILE A 856 -21.24 17.44 13.23
C ILE A 856 -22.11 18.63 12.82
N ASP A 857 -22.07 19.70 13.61
CA ASP A 857 -22.78 20.94 13.37
C ASP A 857 -21.80 22.07 13.01
N ALA A 858 -21.61 22.28 11.71
CA ALA A 858 -20.80 23.34 11.13
C ALA A 858 -21.55 24.68 10.99
N SER A 859 -22.73 24.84 11.60
CA SER A 859 -23.50 26.08 11.49
C SER A 859 -22.74 27.27 12.10
N GLY A 860 -22.70 28.38 11.36
CA GLY A 860 -22.09 29.63 11.82
C GLY A 860 -20.56 29.65 11.83
N PHE A 861 -19.88 28.62 11.31
CA PHE A 861 -18.44 28.66 11.18
C PHE A 861 -18.02 29.60 10.03
N TRP A 862 -16.94 30.36 10.26
CA TRP A 862 -16.28 31.16 9.22
C TRP A 862 -15.49 30.29 8.25
N GLN A 863 -15.23 30.80 7.05
CA GLN A 863 -14.35 30.16 6.07
C GLN A 863 -12.97 29.83 6.67
N GLY A 864 -12.53 28.59 6.49
CA GLY A 864 -11.30 28.05 7.05
C GLY A 864 -11.46 26.60 7.55
N THR A 865 -10.34 25.98 7.91
CA THR A 865 -10.34 24.65 8.53
C THR A 865 -10.56 24.76 10.04
N ARG A 866 -11.49 23.95 10.57
CA ARG A 866 -11.70 23.76 12.01
C ARG A 866 -11.51 22.30 12.36
N SER A 867 -10.58 22.04 13.28
CA SER A 867 -10.30 20.70 13.78
C SER A 867 -10.97 20.48 15.13
N GLY A 868 -11.60 19.33 15.29
CA GLY A 868 -12.11 18.79 16.55
C GLY A 868 -11.70 17.34 16.67
N SER A 869 -11.89 16.73 17.83
CA SER A 869 -11.62 15.31 18.01
C SER A 869 -12.62 14.66 18.96
N VAL A 870 -12.82 13.36 18.73
CA VAL A 870 -13.51 12.45 19.63
C VAL A 870 -12.45 11.49 20.17
N THR A 871 -12.20 11.58 21.48
CA THR A 871 -11.26 10.70 22.18
C THR A 871 -11.99 9.49 22.72
N ILE A 872 -11.50 8.29 22.41
CA ILE A 872 -12.02 7.03 22.94
C ILE A 872 -11.02 6.47 23.96
N ARG A 873 -11.46 6.24 25.20
CA ARG A 873 -10.62 5.74 26.29
C ARG A 873 -11.07 4.37 26.74
N ILE A 874 -10.12 3.52 27.10
CA ILE A 874 -10.38 2.22 27.73
C ILE A 874 -10.93 2.46 29.15
N ASP A 875 -12.02 1.76 29.47
CA ASP A 875 -12.71 1.80 30.76
C ASP A 875 -12.54 0.46 31.51
N GLN A 876 -11.28 0.14 31.85
CA GLN A 876 -10.90 -1.08 32.60
C GLN A 876 -9.80 -0.76 33.63
N THR A 877 -9.99 -1.20 34.88
CA THR A 877 -9.02 -1.01 35.97
C THR A 877 -7.85 -1.99 35.89
N GLY A 878 -6.61 -1.50 35.97
CA GLY A 878 -5.40 -2.34 36.11
C GLY A 878 -4.67 -2.70 34.82
N VAL A 879 -5.06 -2.14 33.68
CA VAL A 879 -4.41 -2.35 32.37
C VAL A 879 -3.52 -1.15 32.02
N VAL A 880 -2.35 -1.39 31.42
CA VAL A 880 -1.45 -0.32 30.94
C VAL A 880 -2.19 0.47 29.85
N PHE A 881 -2.32 1.79 30.04
CA PHE A 881 -3.20 2.64 29.24
C PHE A 881 -2.70 2.79 27.80
N SER A 882 -3.51 2.38 26.82
CA SER A 882 -3.52 2.99 25.49
C SER A 882 -4.84 3.73 25.27
N SER A 883 -4.81 4.89 24.63
CA SER A 883 -6.01 5.65 24.25
C SER A 883 -6.09 5.74 22.73
N ALA A 884 -7.27 5.51 22.15
CA ALA A 884 -7.50 5.73 20.73
C ALA A 884 -8.14 7.11 20.52
N GLN A 885 -7.75 7.82 19.46
CA GLN A 885 -8.37 9.09 19.11
C GLN A 885 -8.89 9.05 17.68
N THR A 886 -10.13 9.52 17.49
CA THR A 886 -10.65 9.89 16.18
C THR A 886 -10.54 11.40 16.03
N VAL A 887 -9.80 11.87 15.02
CA VAL A 887 -9.67 13.30 14.73
C VAL A 887 -10.70 13.69 13.67
N VAL A 888 -11.55 14.67 13.94
CA VAL A 888 -12.58 15.14 13.00
C VAL A 888 -12.17 16.53 12.51
N ASP A 889 -11.62 16.58 11.30
CA ASP A 889 -11.30 17.83 10.64
C ASP A 889 -12.48 18.28 9.76
N VAL A 890 -13.07 19.42 10.08
CA VAL A 890 -14.11 20.05 9.26
C VAL A 890 -13.50 21.21 8.51
N GLN A 891 -13.43 21.11 7.19
CA GLN A 891 -12.94 22.18 6.34
C GLN A 891 -14.12 22.91 5.70
N LEU A 892 -14.34 24.16 6.11
CA LEU A 892 -15.34 25.01 5.48
C LEU A 892 -14.69 25.92 4.47
N ILE A 893 -15.16 25.81 3.24
CA ILE A 893 -14.74 26.68 2.17
C ILE A 893 -15.96 27.50 1.80
N GLY A 894 -15.89 28.80 2.09
CA GLY A 894 -16.91 29.74 1.66
C GLY A 894 -16.94 29.79 0.13
N SER A 895 -18.14 29.88 -0.45
CA SER A 895 -18.27 30.59 -1.73
C SER A 895 -17.71 32.00 -1.55
N ASP A 896 -17.01 32.53 -2.56
CA ASP A 896 -16.32 33.82 -2.58
C ASP A 896 -16.87 34.86 -1.59
N PRO A 897 -16.02 35.58 -0.83
CA PRO A 897 -16.49 36.65 0.04
C PRO A 897 -17.25 37.66 -0.80
N ARG A 898 -18.58 37.66 -0.70
CA ARG A 898 -19.40 38.76 -1.20
C ARG A 898 -19.06 39.96 -0.33
N VAL A 899 -18.22 40.85 -0.86
CA VAL A 899 -17.97 42.16 -0.26
C VAL A 899 -19.27 42.95 -0.34
N TYR A 900 -19.98 43.05 0.78
CA TYR A 900 -21.07 44.00 0.93
C TYR A 900 -20.46 45.38 1.18
N LEU A 901 -20.26 46.16 0.12
CA LEU A 901 -19.97 47.58 0.25
C LEU A 901 -21.22 48.28 0.82
N PRO A 902 -21.13 49.04 1.92
CA PRO A 902 -22.27 49.83 2.39
C PRO A 902 -22.59 50.89 1.32
N ILE A 903 -23.83 50.87 0.81
CA ILE A 903 -24.36 51.96 0.00
C ILE A 903 -24.56 53.15 0.94
N ILE A 904 -23.61 54.08 0.93
CA ILE A 904 -23.85 55.43 1.43
C ILE A 904 -24.67 56.14 0.35
N ARG A 905 -25.99 56.25 0.56
CA ARG A 905 -26.81 57.21 -0.20
C ARG A 905 -26.27 58.60 0.13
N ARG A 906 -25.81 59.31 -0.91
CA ARG A 906 -25.42 60.73 -0.83
C ARG A 906 -26.54 61.59 -0.28
#